data_AF-A0A520XB78-F1
#
_entry.id   AF-A0A520XB78-F1
#
_cell.length_a   1.000
_cell.length_b   1.000
_cell.length_c   1.000
_cell.angle_alpha   90.00
_cell.angle_beta   90.00
_cell.angle_gamma   90.00
#
_symmetry.space_group_name_H-M   'P 1'
#
loop_
_entity.id
_entity.type
_entity.pdbx_description
1 polymer ?
#
loop_
_entity_poly.entity_id
_entity_poly.type
_entity_poly.pdbx_seq_one_letter_code
_entity_poly.pdbx_strand_id
1 'polypeptide(L)'
;MNMLKRILAGLCLALLVSTGTVVAATASEPYPLEYWALRSVISNVQISPNGDKLALMKIPSKNGNPIIEIYDAGDLSKEPLPFNADPMEITSFYWASNDDIVFNLRQKVRDKIEGFNRGVYEARIATFDVKRKKFNKFDESGPAIEHLLPNKSNKIIISFLEGDPDGPGGKLDAAFRPRAYWEFDLDKGTKKLLIRGKISLAAIEFDVDGNPWLARGFDLAKGEYIWYWRDPGSKKKRWDEIYRLSEENFDTFVVEGLDEAKPGHILVRANNGHDKVGLWSYDVNAKKFGELVYRRNDVDVAGVRWHSNTWTNVDTIAAVVYGKDRFHYEYFDELEGATYAQLEQLIPAAYQLRINSRSRDGSAMTIYNTGPRDPGSYYLLKDGRIQSVGSRQPLLESEKLANVEYIEYRARDGRKIPGYVTVPNGEGPWPLIVMPHGGPFVAETVVYDEWSQMLANNGYMVLQPQYRGSQGHGQKFYTDAFMYGGQGGYQMQDDKDDGALYLVEQGLVDRDRIAMFGWSYGGYAALVAASREDQIYQCVIAGAAVTDPLMQVNYYRFQLRGTGAVEQLRMWDDSISPLEEVGDVNVPMLIIHGDVDQRVPPDHAKKYLKALDKVGKPYKYVELEGADHFSSTLFYRHQIKLYSSMLDFLQNDCGPGGL
;
A
#
# COMPACT_ATOMS: atom_id res chain seq x y z
N MET A 1 54.47 -60.90 -40.63
CA MET A 1 53.83 -62.17 -40.27
C MET A 1 52.60 -61.84 -39.43
N ASN A 2 51.40 -62.00 -40.02
CA ASN A 2 50.03 -61.91 -39.47
C ASN A 2 49.66 -60.87 -38.38
N MET A 3 48.72 -59.95 -38.67
CA MET A 3 47.29 -60.09 -38.32
C MET A 3 46.42 -58.83 -38.59
N LEU A 4 45.20 -59.13 -39.06
CA LEU A 4 43.88 -58.48 -38.87
C LEU A 4 43.45 -57.17 -39.58
N LYS A 5 42.31 -57.32 -40.29
CA LYS A 5 41.38 -56.34 -40.85
C LYS A 5 40.51 -55.67 -39.77
N ARG A 6 39.99 -54.45 -40.05
CA ARG A 6 38.58 -54.07 -39.85
C ARG A 6 38.18 -52.87 -40.71
N ILE A 7 36.94 -52.94 -41.20
CA ILE A 7 36.30 -52.17 -42.27
C ILE A 7 35.36 -51.11 -41.66
N LEU A 8 35.30 -49.93 -42.27
CA LEU A 8 34.30 -48.88 -42.02
C LEU A 8 32.90 -49.35 -42.47
N ALA A 9 31.88 -49.14 -41.64
CA ALA A 9 30.47 -49.24 -42.02
C ALA A 9 29.79 -47.88 -41.80
N GLY A 10 29.10 -47.41 -42.84
CA GLY A 10 28.41 -46.12 -42.88
C GLY A 10 27.14 -46.08 -42.03
N LEU A 11 26.84 -44.88 -41.53
CA LEU A 11 25.56 -44.54 -40.89
C LEU A 11 24.65 -43.87 -41.93
N CYS A 12 23.49 -44.46 -42.19
CA CYS A 12 22.37 -43.80 -42.85
C CYS A 12 21.71 -42.82 -41.88
N LEU A 13 21.57 -41.56 -42.28
CA LEU A 13 20.83 -40.52 -41.56
C LEU A 13 19.36 -40.59 -41.98
N ALA A 14 18.48 -40.97 -41.06
CA ALA A 14 17.03 -40.88 -41.25
C ALA A 14 16.54 -39.52 -40.74
N LEU A 15 15.99 -38.69 -41.64
CA LEU A 15 15.28 -37.46 -41.32
C LEU A 15 13.91 -37.80 -40.72
N LEU A 16 13.75 -37.61 -39.41
CA LEU A 16 12.46 -37.56 -38.73
C LEU A 16 11.91 -36.14 -38.85
N VAL A 17 10.93 -35.96 -39.73
CA VAL A 17 10.07 -34.77 -39.73
C VAL A 17 9.06 -34.93 -38.59
N SER A 18 9.33 -34.30 -37.46
CA SER A 18 8.35 -34.15 -36.39
C SER A 18 7.35 -33.07 -36.80
N THR A 19 6.16 -33.47 -37.23
CA THR A 19 5.01 -32.57 -37.31
C THR A 19 4.57 -32.25 -35.88
N GLY A 20 5.15 -31.20 -35.30
CA GLY A 20 4.70 -30.66 -34.03
C GLY A 20 3.29 -30.10 -34.20
N THR A 21 2.30 -30.76 -33.61
CA THR A 21 0.98 -30.17 -33.41
C THR A 21 1.16 -29.01 -32.44
N VAL A 22 1.04 -27.77 -32.95
CA VAL A 22 0.86 -26.59 -32.12
C VAL A 22 -0.50 -26.76 -31.44
N VAL A 23 -0.48 -27.17 -30.19
CA VAL A 23 -1.68 -27.09 -29.34
C VAL A 23 -1.85 -25.62 -29.04
N ALA A 24 -2.76 -24.95 -29.75
CA ALA A 24 -3.21 -23.63 -29.36
C ALA A 24 -3.69 -23.72 -27.90
N ALA A 25 -3.02 -23.01 -27.00
CA ALA A 25 -3.47 -22.94 -25.62
C ALA A 25 -4.82 -22.23 -25.64
N THR A 26 -5.91 -22.98 -25.47
CA THR A 26 -7.24 -22.40 -25.25
C THR A 26 -7.14 -21.53 -24.00
N ALA A 27 -7.42 -20.22 -24.14
CA ALA A 27 -7.50 -19.33 -23.00
C ALA A 27 -8.44 -19.96 -21.96
N SER A 28 -7.96 -20.14 -20.73
CA SER A 28 -8.79 -20.66 -19.65
C SER A 28 -9.97 -19.72 -19.43
N GLU A 29 -11.17 -20.26 -19.19
CA GLU A 29 -12.31 -19.44 -18.81
C GLU A 29 -11.93 -18.51 -17.63
N PRO A 30 -12.33 -17.23 -17.68
CA PRO A 30 -12.10 -16.30 -16.57
C PRO A 30 -12.67 -16.85 -15.26
N TYR A 31 -12.03 -16.53 -14.15
CA TYR A 31 -12.54 -16.81 -12.82
C TYR A 31 -13.88 -16.10 -12.60
N PRO A 32 -14.82 -16.74 -11.89
CA PRO A 32 -16.06 -16.09 -11.48
C PRO A 32 -15.79 -14.80 -10.68
N LEU A 33 -16.60 -13.77 -10.89
CA LEU A 33 -16.47 -12.49 -10.17
C LEU A 33 -16.59 -12.64 -8.66
N GLU A 34 -17.28 -13.68 -8.20
CA GLU A 34 -17.38 -14.04 -6.80
C GLU A 34 -16.04 -14.38 -6.14
N TYR A 35 -15.03 -14.77 -6.92
CA TYR A 35 -13.71 -15.08 -6.38
C TYR A 35 -12.94 -13.79 -6.15
N TRP A 36 -12.95 -12.90 -7.14
CA TRP A 36 -12.38 -11.56 -7.05
C TRP A 36 -13.03 -10.71 -5.96
N ALA A 37 -14.34 -10.82 -5.77
CA ALA A 37 -15.08 -10.03 -4.81
C ALA A 37 -14.84 -10.42 -3.33
N LEU A 38 -14.13 -11.52 -3.07
CA LEU A 38 -13.79 -11.90 -1.70
C LEU A 38 -12.78 -10.90 -1.13
N ARG A 39 -13.07 -10.41 0.07
CA ARG A 39 -12.02 -9.79 0.89
C ARG A 39 -10.98 -10.84 1.27
N SER A 40 -9.79 -10.39 1.68
CA SER A 40 -8.70 -11.28 2.11
C SER A 40 -9.19 -12.32 3.13
N VAL A 41 -9.34 -13.56 2.67
CA VAL A 41 -9.94 -14.66 3.43
C VAL A 41 -9.10 -15.01 4.63
N ILE A 42 -7.77 -15.05 4.47
CA ILE A 42 -6.79 -15.17 5.54
C ILE A 42 -5.90 -13.93 5.53
N SER A 43 -5.61 -13.37 6.70
CA SER A 43 -4.70 -12.23 6.86
C SER A 43 -4.08 -12.18 8.26
N ASN A 44 -3.09 -11.30 8.47
CA ASN A 44 -2.47 -11.04 9.77
C ASN A 44 -2.02 -12.33 10.51
N VAL A 45 -1.32 -13.24 9.84
CA VAL A 45 -0.87 -14.49 10.48
C VAL A 45 0.34 -14.22 11.39
N GLN A 46 0.29 -14.59 12.68
CA GLN A 46 1.42 -14.39 13.61
C GLN A 46 1.62 -15.60 14.55
N ILE A 47 2.87 -15.88 14.88
CA ILE A 47 3.22 -16.88 15.89
C ILE A 47 3.34 -16.22 17.28
N SER A 48 2.93 -16.93 18.34
CA SER A 48 3.12 -16.47 19.72
C SER A 48 4.62 -16.34 20.05
N PRO A 49 4.99 -15.49 21.02
CA PRO A 49 6.39 -15.27 21.36
C PRO A 49 7.13 -16.53 21.83
N ASN A 50 6.44 -17.52 22.40
CA ASN A 50 7.01 -18.83 22.76
C ASN A 50 6.86 -19.91 21.67
N GLY A 51 6.29 -19.57 20.50
CA GLY A 51 6.23 -20.46 19.35
C GLY A 51 5.20 -21.60 19.42
N ASP A 52 4.30 -21.60 20.41
CA ASP A 52 3.34 -22.69 20.65
C ASP A 52 1.96 -22.46 20.01
N LYS A 53 1.61 -21.22 19.66
CA LYS A 53 0.32 -20.83 19.10
C LYS A 53 0.50 -20.06 17.82
N LEU A 54 -0.31 -20.37 16.82
CA LEU A 54 -0.43 -19.60 15.59
C LEU A 54 -1.78 -18.90 15.59
N ALA A 55 -1.79 -17.57 15.53
CA ALA A 55 -3.01 -16.80 15.36
C ALA A 55 -3.11 -16.28 13.92
N LEU A 56 -4.33 -16.21 13.39
CA LEU A 56 -4.61 -15.57 12.10
C LEU A 56 -5.97 -14.90 12.11
N MET A 57 -6.14 -13.89 11.26
CA MET A 57 -7.46 -13.34 10.95
C MET A 57 -8.07 -14.11 9.78
N LYS A 58 -9.37 -14.40 9.90
CA LYS A 58 -10.13 -15.10 8.87
C LYS A 58 -11.50 -14.49 8.66
N ILE A 59 -11.94 -14.39 7.41
CA ILE A 59 -13.30 -13.99 7.06
C ILE A 59 -14.09 -15.26 6.72
N PRO A 60 -15.02 -15.72 7.58
CA PRO A 60 -15.66 -17.03 7.42
C PRO A 60 -16.76 -17.08 6.36
N SER A 61 -17.24 -15.93 5.89
CA SER A 61 -18.29 -15.85 4.87
C SER A 61 -18.18 -14.57 4.04
N LYS A 62 -18.79 -14.56 2.85
CA LYS A 62 -18.74 -13.44 1.88
C LYS A 62 -19.04 -12.07 2.49
N ASN A 63 -19.98 -12.00 3.43
CA ASN A 63 -20.40 -10.76 4.09
C ASN A 63 -20.04 -10.72 5.59
N GLY A 64 -19.20 -11.65 6.06
CA GLY A 64 -18.81 -11.73 7.46
C GLY A 64 -17.75 -10.69 7.85
N ASN A 65 -17.67 -10.40 9.14
CA ASN A 65 -16.54 -9.70 9.72
C ASN A 65 -15.36 -10.66 9.92
N PRO A 66 -14.11 -10.17 9.91
CA PRO A 66 -12.96 -10.95 10.32
C PRO A 66 -13.09 -11.41 11.77
N ILE A 67 -12.77 -12.68 12.00
CA ILE A 67 -12.56 -13.29 13.31
C ILE A 67 -11.07 -13.60 13.47
N ILE A 68 -10.60 -13.80 14.70
CA ILE A 68 -9.28 -14.34 14.97
C ILE A 68 -9.44 -15.83 15.34
N GLU A 69 -8.66 -16.69 14.70
CA GLU A 69 -8.53 -18.11 15.03
C GLU A 69 -7.12 -18.35 15.61
N ILE A 70 -7.03 -19.01 16.78
CA ILE A 70 -5.77 -19.39 17.42
C ILE A 70 -5.60 -20.91 17.39
N TYR A 71 -4.59 -21.37 16.68
CA TYR A 71 -4.23 -22.78 16.48
C TYR A 71 -3.08 -23.21 17.38
N ASP A 72 -2.99 -24.52 17.65
CA ASP A 72 -1.76 -25.18 18.12
C ASP A 72 -0.73 -25.16 16.99
N ALA A 73 0.40 -24.47 17.18
CA ALA A 73 1.40 -24.32 16.13
C ALA A 73 2.13 -25.63 15.77
N GLY A 74 2.10 -26.63 16.66
CA GLY A 74 2.67 -27.95 16.40
C GLY A 74 1.74 -28.86 15.59
N ASP A 75 0.43 -28.55 15.54
CA ASP A 75 -0.57 -29.34 14.83
C ASP A 75 -1.77 -28.47 14.42
N LEU A 76 -1.68 -27.91 13.22
CA LEU A 76 -2.72 -27.03 12.65
C LEU A 76 -4.03 -27.78 12.31
N SER A 77 -4.07 -29.12 12.43
CA SER A 77 -5.29 -29.91 12.21
C SER A 77 -6.24 -29.90 13.40
N LYS A 78 -5.76 -29.51 14.60
CA LYS A 78 -6.59 -29.35 15.79
C LYS A 78 -7.55 -28.18 15.63
N GLU A 79 -8.71 -28.29 16.27
CA GLU A 79 -9.69 -27.20 16.30
C GLU A 79 -9.07 -25.93 16.91
N PRO A 80 -9.13 -24.79 16.20
CA PRO A 80 -8.65 -23.53 16.74
C PRO A 80 -9.59 -22.99 17.83
N LEU A 81 -9.09 -22.03 18.61
CA LEU A 81 -9.92 -21.15 19.44
C LEU A 81 -10.32 -19.91 18.61
N PRO A 82 -11.57 -19.81 18.13
CA PRO A 82 -12.05 -18.62 17.45
C PRO A 82 -12.55 -17.56 18.45
N PHE A 83 -12.42 -16.29 18.09
CA PHE A 83 -13.18 -15.20 18.70
C PHE A 83 -13.41 -14.06 17.71
N ASN A 84 -14.46 -13.27 17.94
CA ASN A 84 -14.84 -12.12 17.13
C ASN A 84 -14.93 -10.85 18.00
N ALA A 85 -15.36 -9.73 17.39
CA ALA A 85 -15.52 -8.46 18.08
C ALA A 85 -16.88 -7.80 17.80
N ASP A 86 -17.92 -8.60 17.55
CA ASP A 86 -19.23 -8.09 17.14
C ASP A 86 -19.80 -7.08 18.15
N PRO A 87 -20.41 -5.96 17.69
CA PRO A 87 -20.67 -5.60 16.29
C PRO A 87 -19.51 -4.87 15.58
N MET A 88 -18.35 -4.74 16.22
CA MET A 88 -17.16 -4.13 15.62
C MET A 88 -16.40 -5.12 14.72
N GLU A 89 -15.54 -4.56 13.87
CA GLU A 89 -14.72 -5.35 12.96
C GLU A 89 -13.25 -5.31 13.37
N ILE A 90 -12.62 -6.48 13.49
CA ILE A 90 -11.17 -6.61 13.73
C ILE A 90 -10.42 -6.23 12.45
N THR A 91 -9.46 -5.30 12.57
CA THR A 91 -8.66 -4.83 11.41
C THR A 91 -7.22 -5.30 11.45
N SER A 92 -6.66 -5.57 12.63
CA SER A 92 -5.34 -6.17 12.83
C SER A 92 -5.17 -6.65 14.28
N PHE A 93 -4.20 -7.52 14.54
CA PHE A 93 -3.82 -7.93 15.88
C PHE A 93 -2.32 -8.16 16.02
N TYR A 94 -1.85 -8.16 17.28
CA TYR A 94 -0.47 -8.42 17.67
C TYR A 94 -0.44 -9.26 18.95
N TRP A 95 0.50 -10.19 19.04
CA TRP A 95 0.85 -10.79 20.31
C TRP A 95 1.59 -9.78 21.20
N ALA A 96 1.03 -9.47 22.36
CA ALA A 96 1.71 -8.66 23.38
C ALA A 96 2.48 -9.54 24.38
N SER A 97 2.01 -10.77 24.59
CA SER A 97 2.63 -11.78 25.44
C SER A 97 2.40 -13.19 24.85
N ASN A 98 2.78 -14.24 25.58
CA ASN A 98 2.47 -15.64 25.18
C ASN A 98 0.96 -15.94 25.19
N ASP A 99 0.18 -15.12 25.89
CA ASP A 99 -1.24 -15.37 26.15
C ASP A 99 -2.10 -14.11 26.00
N ASP A 100 -1.52 -12.96 25.66
CA ASP A 100 -2.26 -11.71 25.45
C ASP A 100 -2.15 -11.25 24.00
N ILE A 101 -3.31 -11.05 23.38
CA ILE A 101 -3.44 -10.44 22.06
C ILE A 101 -3.99 -9.02 22.24
N VAL A 102 -3.37 -8.04 21.60
CA VAL A 102 -3.91 -6.69 21.44
C VAL A 102 -4.34 -6.51 19.99
N PHE A 103 -5.50 -5.89 19.75
CA PHE A 103 -6.05 -5.79 18.40
C PHE A 103 -6.74 -4.46 18.14
N ASN A 104 -6.63 -4.02 16.88
CA ASN A 104 -7.30 -2.84 16.36
C ASN A 104 -8.68 -3.23 15.84
N LEU A 105 -9.61 -2.31 16.03
CA LEU A 105 -11.01 -2.45 15.70
C LEU A 105 -11.48 -1.22 14.90
N ARG A 106 -12.46 -1.41 14.04
CA ARG A 106 -13.28 -0.31 13.52
C ARG A 106 -14.73 -0.49 13.94
N GLN A 107 -15.34 0.60 14.39
CA GLN A 107 -16.74 0.67 14.80
C GLN A 107 -17.49 1.62 13.88
N LYS A 108 -18.60 1.19 13.27
CA LYS A 108 -19.50 2.12 12.57
C LYS A 108 -20.23 2.96 13.62
N VAL A 109 -20.10 4.28 13.57
CA VAL A 109 -20.67 5.22 14.56
C VAL A 109 -21.77 6.11 13.99
N ARG A 110 -21.94 6.14 12.66
CA ARG A 110 -22.93 6.96 11.94
C ARG A 110 -23.23 6.36 10.57
N ASP A 111 -24.27 6.85 9.89
CA ASP A 111 -24.68 6.36 8.56
C ASP A 111 -24.20 7.22 7.40
N LYS A 112 -23.75 8.45 7.67
CA LYS A 112 -23.29 9.41 6.65
C LYS A 112 -22.00 10.09 7.11
N ILE A 113 -21.22 10.56 6.16
CA ILE A 113 -20.03 11.38 6.45
C ILE A 113 -20.45 12.72 7.07
N GLU A 114 -19.59 13.27 7.92
CA GLU A 114 -19.76 14.60 8.55
C GLU A 114 -18.79 15.64 8.00
N GLY A 115 -18.32 15.42 6.76
CA GLY A 115 -17.36 16.27 6.06
C GLY A 115 -16.16 15.48 5.55
N PHE A 116 -15.19 16.23 5.00
CA PHE A 116 -13.96 15.68 4.46
C PHE A 116 -13.16 14.92 5.52
N ASN A 117 -12.76 13.69 5.22
CA ASN A 117 -12.10 12.73 6.12
C ASN A 117 -12.81 12.53 7.48
N ARG A 118 -14.13 12.73 7.51
CA ARG A 118 -14.98 12.43 8.67
C ARG A 118 -15.97 11.32 8.31
N GLY A 119 -15.40 10.13 8.10
CA GLY A 119 -16.12 8.94 7.69
C GLY A 119 -17.06 8.36 8.73
N VAL A 120 -17.67 7.23 8.37
CA VAL A 120 -18.71 6.56 9.18
C VAL A 120 -18.15 5.61 10.24
N TYR A 121 -16.84 5.34 10.20
CA TYR A 121 -16.14 4.46 11.13
C TYR A 121 -15.20 5.23 12.06
N GLU A 122 -15.03 4.71 13.28
CA GLU A 122 -13.99 5.15 14.21
C GLU A 122 -13.10 3.98 14.64
N ALA A 123 -11.82 4.29 14.89
CA ALA A 123 -10.87 3.32 15.43
C ALA A 123 -11.14 3.05 16.91
N ARG A 124 -10.97 1.79 17.29
CA ARG A 124 -10.99 1.29 18.68
C ARG A 124 -9.84 0.30 18.85
N ILE A 125 -9.48 0.00 20.08
CA ILE A 125 -8.55 -1.08 20.42
C ILE A 125 -9.15 -1.94 21.53
N ALA A 126 -8.71 -3.19 21.64
CA ALA A 126 -9.07 -4.11 22.71
C ALA A 126 -7.95 -5.13 22.93
N THR A 127 -8.01 -5.83 24.06
CA THR A 127 -7.13 -6.97 24.38
C THR A 127 -7.94 -8.24 24.62
N PHE A 128 -7.35 -9.38 24.33
CA PHE A 128 -7.89 -10.70 24.61
C PHE A 128 -6.84 -11.55 25.33
N ASP A 129 -7.16 -11.97 26.56
CA ASP A 129 -6.40 -12.95 27.33
C ASP A 129 -6.85 -14.35 26.90
N VAL A 130 -5.96 -15.06 26.21
CA VAL A 130 -6.19 -16.39 25.63
C VAL A 130 -6.44 -17.45 26.70
N LYS A 131 -5.74 -17.37 27.84
CA LYS A 131 -5.87 -18.35 28.93
C LYS A 131 -7.18 -18.19 29.67
N ARG A 132 -7.55 -16.95 30.01
CA ARG A 132 -8.77 -16.62 30.75
C ARG A 132 -9.98 -16.45 29.83
N LYS A 133 -9.76 -16.41 28.51
CA LYS A 133 -10.77 -16.11 27.47
C LYS A 133 -11.52 -14.81 27.78
N LYS A 134 -10.77 -13.77 28.17
CA LYS A 134 -11.33 -12.52 28.68
C LYS A 134 -10.93 -11.34 27.80
N PHE A 135 -11.93 -10.53 27.45
CA PHE A 135 -11.73 -9.25 26.77
C PHE A 135 -11.54 -8.10 27.75
N ASN A 136 -10.67 -7.15 27.39
CA ASN A 136 -10.70 -5.80 27.94
C ASN A 136 -10.82 -4.81 26.78
N LYS A 137 -11.77 -3.87 26.89
CA LYS A 137 -12.01 -2.82 25.89
C LYS A 137 -11.48 -1.48 26.35
N PHE A 138 -11.18 -0.62 25.40
CA PHE A 138 -10.76 0.75 25.61
C PHE A 138 -11.89 1.68 25.16
N ASP A 139 -12.28 2.60 26.02
CA ASP A 139 -13.39 3.55 25.77
C ASP A 139 -12.85 4.92 25.30
N GLU A 140 -11.53 5.09 25.23
CA GLU A 140 -10.88 6.33 24.81
C GLU A 140 -11.07 6.63 23.32
N SER A 141 -11.08 7.93 22.99
CA SER A 141 -11.26 8.39 21.61
C SER A 141 -9.95 8.30 20.80
N GLY A 142 -10.07 7.72 19.61
CA GLY A 142 -8.97 7.52 18.67
C GLY A 142 -7.73 6.85 19.29
N PRO A 143 -7.86 5.72 20.00
CA PRO A 143 -6.74 5.06 20.65
C PRO A 143 -5.82 4.40 19.63
N ALA A 144 -4.54 4.28 19.96
CA ALA A 144 -3.54 3.60 19.15
C ALA A 144 -2.59 2.77 20.02
N ILE A 145 -2.09 1.67 19.46
CA ILE A 145 -1.03 0.85 20.05
C ILE A 145 0.29 1.42 19.55
N GLU A 146 1.12 1.91 20.47
CA GLU A 146 2.38 2.60 20.14
C GLU A 146 3.58 1.66 20.26
N HIS A 147 3.57 0.74 21.24
CA HIS A 147 4.70 -0.16 21.47
C HIS A 147 4.28 -1.41 22.24
N LEU A 148 4.79 -2.59 21.87
CA LEU A 148 4.46 -3.87 22.53
C LEU A 148 5.32 -4.19 23.76
N LEU A 149 6.39 -3.44 23.98
CA LEU A 149 7.33 -3.58 25.12
C LEU A 149 7.82 -5.03 25.31
N PRO A 150 8.60 -5.59 24.37
CA PRO A 150 9.00 -6.99 24.38
C PRO A 150 9.79 -7.42 25.63
N ASN A 151 10.36 -6.47 26.38
CA ASN A 151 11.05 -6.69 27.68
C ASN A 151 10.11 -6.67 28.89
N LYS A 152 8.85 -6.24 28.72
CA LYS A 152 7.81 -6.16 29.76
C LYS A 152 6.55 -6.87 29.29
N SER A 153 6.57 -8.19 29.30
CA SER A 153 5.53 -9.04 28.68
C SER A 153 4.09 -8.82 29.14
N ASN A 154 3.86 -8.11 30.25
CA ASN A 154 2.52 -7.79 30.75
C ASN A 154 2.12 -6.32 30.51
N LYS A 155 2.84 -5.60 29.64
CA LYS A 155 2.63 -4.18 29.39
C LYS A 155 2.73 -3.83 27.92
N ILE A 156 2.00 -2.79 27.54
CA ILE A 156 2.11 -2.12 26.23
C ILE A 156 2.12 -0.60 26.42
N ILE A 157 2.51 0.14 25.39
CA ILE A 157 2.27 1.58 25.30
C ILE A 157 1.09 1.81 24.37
N ILE A 158 0.12 2.58 24.87
CA ILE A 158 -1.00 3.07 24.08
C ILE A 158 -1.01 4.59 24.11
N SER A 159 -1.64 5.19 23.11
CA SER A 159 -1.91 6.63 23.10
C SER A 159 -3.36 6.90 22.72
N PHE A 160 -3.86 8.07 23.09
CA PHE A 160 -5.17 8.57 22.67
C PHE A 160 -5.23 10.09 22.82
N LEU A 161 -6.27 10.69 22.26
CA LEU A 161 -6.54 12.12 22.39
C LEU A 161 -7.14 12.39 23.78
N GLU A 162 -6.54 13.31 24.55
CA GLU A 162 -7.13 13.81 25.80
C GLU A 162 -7.96 15.07 25.53
N GLY A 163 -9.12 15.19 26.19
CA GLY A 163 -10.03 16.34 26.08
C GLY A 163 -11.27 16.06 25.23
N ASP A 164 -12.34 16.82 25.48
CA ASP A 164 -13.58 16.74 24.70
C ASP A 164 -13.33 17.30 23.28
N PRO A 165 -13.51 16.50 22.21
CA PRO A 165 -13.34 16.97 20.86
C PRO A 165 -14.25 18.15 20.47
N ASP A 166 -15.39 18.25 21.13
CA ASP A 166 -16.42 19.27 20.92
C ASP A 166 -16.42 20.34 22.03
N GLY A 167 -15.51 20.20 23.01
CA GLY A 167 -15.39 21.12 24.15
C GLY A 167 -14.61 22.40 23.85
N PRO A 168 -14.55 23.35 24.78
CA PRO A 168 -13.74 24.56 24.66
C PRO A 168 -12.25 24.19 24.54
N GLY A 169 -11.69 24.29 23.32
CA GLY A 169 -10.34 23.81 22.98
C GLY A 169 -10.32 22.82 21.80
N GLY A 170 -11.47 22.26 21.44
CA GLY A 170 -11.66 21.41 20.27
C GLY A 170 -11.43 22.08 18.91
N LYS A 171 -11.23 23.40 18.88
CA LYS A 171 -10.90 24.15 17.67
C LYS A 171 -9.45 23.99 17.20
N LEU A 172 -8.59 23.33 17.98
CA LEU A 172 -7.31 22.84 17.45
C LEU A 172 -7.62 21.68 16.49
N ASP A 173 -7.16 21.83 15.24
CA ASP A 173 -7.26 20.81 14.22
C ASP A 173 -6.81 19.45 14.79
N ALA A 174 -7.61 18.40 14.57
CA ALA A 174 -7.34 17.07 15.10
C ALA A 174 -5.94 16.56 14.71
N ALA A 175 -5.42 17.01 13.56
CA ALA A 175 -4.07 16.71 13.09
C ALA A 175 -2.94 17.23 14.00
N PHE A 176 -3.18 18.28 14.79
CA PHE A 176 -2.21 18.89 15.70
C PHE A 176 -2.55 18.69 17.17
N ARG A 177 -3.62 17.95 17.50
CA ARG A 177 -3.95 17.63 18.88
C ARG A 177 -2.92 16.62 19.41
N PRO A 178 -2.09 17.01 20.37
CA PRO A 178 -1.06 16.13 20.88
C PRO A 178 -1.71 14.94 21.61
N ARG A 179 -1.14 13.76 21.42
CA ARG A 179 -1.63 12.54 22.07
C ARG A 179 -1.00 12.42 23.46
N ALA A 180 -1.73 11.81 24.40
CA ALA A 180 -1.17 11.39 25.67
C ALA A 180 -0.77 9.92 25.57
N TYR A 181 0.42 9.60 26.07
CA TYR A 181 1.02 8.27 26.00
C TYR A 181 1.01 7.61 27.37
N TRP A 182 0.58 6.35 27.41
CA TRP A 182 0.30 5.61 28.63
C TRP A 182 0.92 4.21 28.56
N GLU A 183 1.56 3.79 29.64
CA GLU A 183 1.90 2.38 29.87
C GLU A 183 0.64 1.68 30.40
N PHE A 184 0.14 0.68 29.68
CA PHE A 184 -1.03 -0.11 30.05
C PHE A 184 -0.59 -1.48 30.58
N ASP A 185 -1.10 -1.86 31.75
CA ASP A 185 -0.87 -3.16 32.39
C ASP A 185 -1.98 -4.14 31.96
N LEU A 186 -1.61 -5.17 31.21
CA LEU A 186 -2.54 -6.14 30.59
C LEU A 186 -3.27 -6.98 31.65
N ASP A 187 -2.60 -7.30 32.77
CA ASP A 187 -3.18 -8.11 33.84
C ASP A 187 -4.20 -7.32 34.68
N LYS A 188 -3.85 -6.07 35.01
CA LYS A 188 -4.65 -5.23 35.91
C LYS A 188 -5.68 -4.37 35.18
N GLY A 189 -5.51 -4.14 33.87
CA GLY A 189 -6.29 -3.19 33.10
C GLY A 189 -6.10 -1.74 33.54
N THR A 190 -4.96 -1.43 34.17
CA THR A 190 -4.65 -0.08 34.68
C THR A 190 -3.65 0.62 33.78
N LYS A 191 -3.74 1.95 33.68
CA LYS A 191 -2.84 2.77 32.86
C LYS A 191 -2.04 3.76 33.70
N LYS A 192 -0.78 3.95 33.34
CA LYS A 192 0.14 4.93 33.93
C LYS A 192 0.58 5.92 32.87
N LEU A 193 0.34 7.21 33.10
CA LEU A 193 0.77 8.26 32.18
C LEU A 193 2.29 8.26 32.08
N LEU A 194 2.81 8.20 30.84
CA LEU A 194 4.24 8.33 30.55
C LEU A 194 4.57 9.79 30.22
N ILE A 195 3.87 10.33 29.22
CA ILE A 195 4.11 11.68 28.72
C ILE A 195 2.88 12.23 28.01
N ARG A 196 2.62 13.52 28.19
CA ARG A 196 1.66 14.27 27.38
C ARG A 196 2.39 14.91 26.21
N GLY A 197 1.91 14.69 25.00
CA GLY A 197 2.36 15.42 23.84
C GLY A 197 2.07 16.92 24.00
N LYS A 198 2.77 17.71 23.20
CA LYS A 198 2.50 19.13 22.95
C LYS A 198 2.86 19.41 21.48
N ILE A 199 2.52 20.55 20.90
CA ILE A 199 2.85 20.83 19.49
C ILE A 199 4.37 20.68 19.21
N SER A 200 5.22 21.07 20.16
CA SER A 200 6.67 20.87 20.09
C SER A 200 7.15 19.43 20.33
N LEU A 201 6.27 18.50 20.64
CA LEU A 201 6.50 17.06 20.85
C LEU A 201 5.24 16.30 20.44
N ALA A 202 4.85 16.45 19.17
CA ALA A 202 3.57 15.98 18.66
C ALA A 202 3.54 14.46 18.46
N ALA A 203 4.68 13.88 18.08
CA ALA A 203 4.91 12.44 17.98
C ALA A 203 6.11 12.05 18.84
N ILE A 204 5.99 10.95 19.59
CA ILE A 204 7.01 10.44 20.50
C ILE A 204 7.13 8.94 20.30
N GLU A 205 8.36 8.46 20.11
CA GLU A 205 8.70 7.05 19.97
C GLU A 205 9.42 6.56 21.23
N PHE A 206 9.26 5.26 21.50
CA PHE A 206 9.73 4.61 22.72
C PHE A 206 10.64 3.43 22.39
N ASP A 207 11.63 3.20 23.24
CA ASP A 207 12.49 2.03 23.17
C ASP A 207 11.81 0.78 23.75
N VAL A 208 12.51 -0.35 23.70
CA VAL A 208 12.09 -1.65 24.22
C VAL A 208 11.67 -1.67 25.69
N ASP A 209 12.21 -0.74 26.48
CA ASP A 209 11.94 -0.59 27.91
C ASP A 209 10.88 0.48 28.19
N GLY A 210 10.34 1.12 27.15
CA GLY A 210 9.31 2.14 27.23
C GLY A 210 9.83 3.51 27.63
N ASN A 211 11.12 3.79 27.42
CA ASN A 211 11.68 5.11 27.56
C ASN A 211 11.51 5.88 26.24
N PRO A 212 11.03 7.13 26.29
CA PRO A 212 10.93 7.95 25.09
C PRO A 212 12.32 8.40 24.62
N TRP A 213 12.67 8.12 23.36
CA TRP A 213 14.02 8.36 22.82
C TRP A 213 14.04 9.29 21.60
N LEU A 214 12.97 9.29 20.79
CA LEU A 214 12.81 10.18 19.64
C LEU A 214 11.49 10.93 19.76
N ALA A 215 11.48 12.19 19.36
CA ALA A 215 10.24 12.94 19.20
C ALA A 215 10.32 13.91 18.03
N ARG A 216 9.16 14.13 17.38
CA ARG A 216 8.99 15.15 16.35
C ARG A 216 8.01 16.21 16.84
N GLY A 217 8.35 17.47 16.62
CA GLY A 217 7.51 18.62 16.92
C GLY A 217 7.47 19.63 15.79
N PHE A 218 6.75 20.72 16.03
CA PHE A 218 6.65 21.82 15.09
C PHE A 218 6.82 23.17 15.80
N ASP A 219 7.60 24.06 15.20
CA ASP A 219 7.79 25.45 15.60
C ASP A 219 6.89 26.36 14.78
N LEU A 220 5.73 26.72 15.34
CA LEU A 220 4.76 27.58 14.66
C LEU A 220 5.31 28.95 14.27
N ALA A 221 6.27 29.48 15.05
CA ALA A 221 6.80 30.82 14.83
C ALA A 221 7.82 30.86 13.69
N LYS A 222 8.53 29.75 13.47
CA LYS A 222 9.55 29.63 12.42
C LYS A 222 9.09 28.85 11.19
N GLY A 223 7.97 28.13 11.29
CA GLY A 223 7.54 27.22 10.24
C GLY A 223 8.54 26.07 10.05
N GLU A 224 8.97 25.43 11.13
CA GLU A 224 9.99 24.38 11.09
C GLU A 224 9.53 23.13 11.83
N TYR A 225 9.75 21.97 11.23
CA TYR A 225 9.75 20.70 11.94
C TYR A 225 11.02 20.60 12.79
N ILE A 226 10.87 20.06 14.00
CA ILE A 226 11.97 19.86 14.94
C ILE A 226 12.03 18.38 15.32
N TRP A 227 13.23 17.80 15.25
CA TRP A 227 13.51 16.48 15.78
C TRP A 227 14.27 16.62 17.08
N TYR A 228 13.81 15.85 18.07
CA TYR A 228 14.40 15.77 19.38
C TYR A 228 14.84 14.36 19.66
N TRP A 229 15.95 14.26 20.37
CA TRP A 229 16.53 13.02 20.81
C TRP A 229 16.70 13.02 22.32
N ARG A 230 16.57 11.83 22.89
CA ARG A 230 16.96 11.48 24.24
C ARG A 230 17.80 10.22 24.11
N ASP A 231 19.03 10.32 24.59
CA ASP A 231 19.94 9.17 24.68
C ASP A 231 19.28 8.02 25.46
N PRO A 232 18.97 6.88 24.81
CA PRO A 232 18.39 5.72 25.48
C PRO A 232 19.26 5.21 26.64
N GLY A 233 20.58 5.39 26.56
CA GLY A 233 21.53 4.99 27.60
C GLY A 233 21.66 5.98 28.76
N SER A 234 20.99 7.14 28.70
CA SER A 234 21.16 8.22 29.66
C SER A 234 20.02 8.33 30.66
N LYS A 235 20.35 8.70 31.91
CA LYS A 235 19.34 9.11 32.91
C LYS A 235 18.76 10.50 32.66
N LYS A 236 19.25 11.22 31.64
CA LYS A 236 18.77 12.55 31.28
C LYS A 236 17.31 12.48 30.83
N LYS A 237 16.46 13.29 31.47
CA LYS A 237 15.04 13.42 31.10
C LYS A 237 14.77 14.57 30.13
N ARG A 238 15.81 15.30 29.70
CA ARG A 238 15.66 16.46 28.83
C ARG A 238 15.77 16.02 27.37
N TRP A 239 14.92 16.58 26.52
CA TRP A 239 15.04 16.47 25.06
C TRP A 239 16.17 17.38 24.55
N ASP A 240 17.06 16.84 23.74
CA ASP A 240 18.04 17.62 23.00
C ASP A 240 17.56 17.74 21.54
N GLU A 241 17.48 18.96 21.03
CA GLU A 241 17.13 19.21 19.63
C GLU A 241 18.28 18.78 18.73
N ILE A 242 18.00 17.91 17.75
CA ILE A 242 19.03 17.33 16.88
C ILE A 242 18.96 17.83 15.45
N TYR A 243 17.78 18.21 14.94
CA TYR A 243 17.61 18.64 13.56
C TYR A 243 16.39 19.56 13.42
N ARG A 244 16.46 20.46 12.42
CA ARG A 244 15.37 21.31 11.99
C ARG A 244 15.23 21.27 10.49
N LEU A 245 13.99 21.29 10.02
CA LEU A 245 13.66 21.37 8.61
C LEU A 245 12.54 22.39 8.42
N SER A 246 12.77 23.38 7.56
CA SER A 246 11.71 24.31 7.16
C SER A 246 10.54 23.54 6.56
N GLU A 247 9.32 23.94 6.92
CA GLU A 247 8.11 23.40 6.32
C GLU A 247 8.03 23.66 4.82
N GLU A 248 8.82 24.59 4.28
CA GLU A 248 8.89 24.92 2.84
C GLU A 248 9.94 24.08 2.09
N ASN A 249 10.72 23.23 2.77
CA ASN A 249 11.73 22.38 2.14
C ASN A 249 11.16 20.99 1.82
N PHE A 250 11.30 20.57 0.56
CA PHE A 250 10.91 19.23 0.08
C PHE A 250 11.92 18.12 0.41
N ASP A 251 13.02 18.44 1.08
CA ASP A 251 13.99 17.45 1.54
C ASP A 251 13.34 16.44 2.50
N THR A 252 13.71 15.18 2.33
CA THR A 252 13.34 14.14 3.27
C THR A 252 14.28 14.17 4.49
N PHE A 253 13.72 14.02 5.70
CA PHE A 253 14.45 13.66 6.91
C PHE A 253 13.58 12.69 7.73
N VAL A 254 13.82 11.40 7.55
CA VAL A 254 13.11 10.33 8.29
C VAL A 254 14.13 9.55 9.08
N VAL A 255 13.99 9.55 10.40
CA VAL A 255 14.82 8.72 11.28
C VAL A 255 14.34 7.29 11.14
N GLU A 256 15.23 6.42 10.69
CA GLU A 256 14.94 4.99 10.52
C GLU A 256 15.26 4.21 11.78
N GLY A 257 16.22 4.62 12.60
CA GLY A 257 16.59 3.88 13.82
C GLY A 257 17.94 4.31 14.37
N LEU A 258 18.45 3.59 15.36
CA LEU A 258 19.80 3.80 15.88
C LEU A 258 20.84 3.29 14.87
N ASP A 259 22.00 3.95 14.82
CA ASP A 259 23.17 3.41 14.13
C ASP A 259 23.98 2.58 15.12
N GLU A 260 23.76 1.26 15.12
CA GLU A 260 24.38 0.33 16.09
C GLU A 260 25.91 0.32 15.99
N ALA A 261 26.48 0.65 14.82
CA ALA A 261 27.92 0.72 14.63
C ALA A 261 28.54 1.98 15.26
N LYS A 262 27.73 3.01 15.57
CA LYS A 262 28.21 4.33 16.01
C LYS A 262 27.36 4.89 17.15
N PRO A 263 27.80 4.75 18.41
CA PRO A 263 27.14 5.37 19.55
C PRO A 263 26.94 6.88 19.36
N GLY A 264 25.73 7.38 19.65
CA GLY A 264 25.37 8.78 19.42
C GLY A 264 25.04 9.12 17.95
N HIS A 265 24.86 8.11 17.10
CA HIS A 265 24.35 8.29 15.75
C HIS A 265 22.99 7.61 15.56
N ILE A 266 22.25 8.11 14.59
CA ILE A 266 21.01 7.53 14.09
C ILE A 266 21.09 7.35 12.58
N LEU A 267 20.37 6.36 12.06
CA LEU A 267 20.19 6.20 10.62
C LEU A 267 19.03 7.07 10.14
N VAL A 268 19.26 7.83 9.07
CA VAL A 268 18.30 8.79 8.52
C VAL A 268 18.19 8.63 7.02
N ARG A 269 16.96 8.48 6.50
CA ARG A 269 16.69 8.69 5.08
C ARG A 269 16.58 10.17 4.77
N ALA A 270 17.43 10.64 3.86
CA ALA A 270 17.47 12.03 3.44
C ALA A 270 17.97 12.25 2.02
N ASN A 271 17.49 13.34 1.40
CA ASN A 271 18.04 13.90 0.16
C ASN A 271 19.43 14.49 0.40
N ASN A 272 19.56 15.33 1.43
CA ASN A 272 20.81 15.99 1.82
C ASN A 272 21.52 16.64 0.60
N GLY A 273 20.78 17.43 -0.18
CA GLY A 273 21.28 18.11 -1.38
C GLY A 273 21.31 17.27 -2.68
N HIS A 274 20.74 16.06 -2.66
CA HIS A 274 20.66 15.19 -3.84
C HIS A 274 19.21 14.93 -4.27
N ASP A 275 19.03 14.69 -5.58
CA ASP A 275 17.73 14.32 -6.14
C ASP A 275 17.17 13.02 -5.56
N LYS A 276 18.04 12.01 -5.36
CA LYS A 276 17.66 10.71 -4.82
C LYS A 276 17.84 10.63 -3.30
N VAL A 277 16.84 10.08 -2.62
CA VAL A 277 16.92 9.78 -1.19
C VAL A 277 17.99 8.72 -0.94
N GLY A 278 18.86 8.97 0.05
CA GLY A 278 19.85 8.01 0.54
C GLY A 278 19.67 7.73 2.03
N LEU A 279 20.26 6.65 2.52
CA LEU A 279 20.39 6.33 3.93
C LEU A 279 21.72 6.86 4.45
N TRP A 280 21.68 7.65 5.52
CA TRP A 280 22.83 8.33 6.11
C TRP A 280 22.97 7.97 7.59
N SER A 281 24.20 7.90 8.07
CA SER A 281 24.50 7.97 9.50
C SER A 281 24.54 9.45 9.91
N TYR A 282 23.76 9.83 10.90
CA TYR A 282 23.64 11.21 11.40
C TYR A 282 24.15 11.32 12.84
N ASP A 283 25.12 12.20 13.07
CA ASP A 283 25.69 12.45 14.41
C ASP A 283 24.75 13.39 15.18
N VAL A 284 24.09 12.88 16.22
CA VAL A 284 23.11 13.65 17.00
C VAL A 284 23.75 14.69 17.90
N ASN A 285 25.02 14.50 18.28
CA ASN A 285 25.74 15.42 19.15
C ASN A 285 26.33 16.58 18.35
N ALA A 286 26.94 16.29 17.20
CA ALA A 286 27.47 17.30 16.28
C ALA A 286 26.37 17.92 15.39
N LYS A 287 25.18 17.33 15.35
CA LYS A 287 24.01 17.77 14.55
C LYS A 287 24.32 17.92 13.07
N LYS A 288 24.91 16.87 12.50
CA LYS A 288 25.32 16.86 11.09
C LYS A 288 25.20 15.48 10.49
N PHE A 289 24.94 15.45 9.18
CA PHE A 289 25.10 14.23 8.39
C PHE A 289 26.56 13.79 8.44
N GLY A 290 26.75 12.51 8.75
CA GLY A 290 28.03 11.82 8.73
C GLY A 290 28.20 11.06 7.41
N GLU A 291 28.37 9.74 7.53
CA GLU A 291 28.59 8.85 6.39
C GLU A 291 27.32 8.60 5.58
N LEU A 292 27.45 8.58 4.25
CA LEU A 292 26.43 8.03 3.35
C LEU A 292 26.51 6.50 3.42
N VAL A 293 25.54 5.86 4.04
CA VAL A 293 25.49 4.40 4.19
C VAL A 293 25.07 3.74 2.89
N TYR A 294 24.04 4.27 2.23
CA TYR A 294 23.56 3.71 0.96
C TYR A 294 22.79 4.74 0.12
N ARG A 295 23.03 4.76 -1.20
CA ARG A 295 22.20 5.48 -2.16
C ARG A 295 22.37 4.89 -3.55
N ARG A 296 21.30 4.98 -4.34
CA ARG A 296 21.33 4.73 -5.78
C ARG A 296 21.14 6.03 -6.58
N ASN A 297 21.62 6.02 -7.82
CA ASN A 297 21.49 7.16 -8.73
C ASN A 297 20.21 7.12 -9.58
N ASP A 298 19.56 5.96 -9.68
CA ASP A 298 18.37 5.73 -10.52
C ASP A 298 17.04 5.68 -9.76
N VAL A 299 17.06 5.48 -8.44
CA VAL A 299 15.86 5.24 -7.62
C VAL A 299 16.06 5.71 -6.17
N ASP A 300 14.99 6.09 -5.50
CA ASP A 300 15.02 6.49 -4.09
C ASP A 300 15.18 5.27 -3.17
N VAL A 301 15.88 5.47 -2.05
CA VAL A 301 15.76 4.56 -0.91
C VAL A 301 14.35 4.68 -0.32
N ALA A 302 13.59 3.59 -0.40
CA ALA A 302 12.20 3.51 0.04
C ALA A 302 12.07 3.38 1.57
N GLY A 303 13.07 2.80 2.24
CA GLY A 303 13.03 2.53 3.69
C GLY A 303 14.14 1.60 4.13
N VAL A 304 13.96 1.04 5.33
CA VAL A 304 14.77 -0.06 5.86
C VAL A 304 13.91 -1.29 6.14
N ARG A 305 14.56 -2.46 6.20
CA ARG A 305 13.99 -3.70 6.72
C ARG A 305 14.60 -3.92 8.10
N TRP A 306 13.75 -3.92 9.11
CA TRP A 306 14.10 -4.31 10.46
C TRP A 306 14.39 -5.81 10.56
N HIS A 307 15.20 -6.18 11.55
CA HIS A 307 15.46 -7.58 11.88
C HIS A 307 14.14 -8.29 12.21
N SER A 308 13.90 -9.47 11.62
CA SER A 308 12.60 -10.14 11.74
C SER A 308 12.29 -10.70 13.14
N ASN A 309 13.32 -10.91 13.98
CA ASN A 309 13.16 -11.23 15.41
C ASN A 309 13.06 -9.97 16.28
N THR A 310 11.88 -9.36 16.34
CA THR A 310 11.61 -8.16 17.14
C THR A 310 11.50 -8.41 18.65
N TRP A 311 11.80 -9.63 19.12
CA TRP A 311 11.88 -9.92 20.56
C TRP A 311 13.30 -9.80 21.12
N THR A 312 14.30 -9.99 20.27
CA THR A 312 15.73 -10.04 20.66
C THR A 312 16.58 -9.01 19.92
N ASN A 313 16.09 -8.44 18.81
CA ASN A 313 16.78 -7.46 17.96
C ASN A 313 15.83 -6.33 17.55
N VAL A 314 15.12 -5.75 18.52
CA VAL A 314 13.92 -4.91 18.29
C VAL A 314 14.23 -3.64 17.50
N ASP A 315 15.40 -3.04 17.73
CA ASP A 315 15.83 -1.79 17.12
C ASP A 315 16.93 -1.98 16.08
N THR A 316 17.08 -3.22 15.58
CA THR A 316 18.16 -3.59 14.65
C THR A 316 17.66 -3.52 13.21
N ILE A 317 18.39 -2.78 12.37
CA ILE A 317 18.13 -2.67 10.94
C ILE A 317 18.94 -3.74 10.21
N ALA A 318 18.24 -4.64 9.51
CA ALA A 318 18.85 -5.75 8.79
C ALA A 318 19.20 -5.43 7.34
N ALA A 319 18.45 -4.53 6.67
CA ALA A 319 18.71 -4.16 5.28
C ALA A 319 18.19 -2.76 4.92
N VAL A 320 18.72 -2.19 3.85
CA VAL A 320 18.12 -1.03 3.16
C VAL A 320 17.26 -1.48 1.98
N VAL A 321 16.16 -0.76 1.72
CA VAL A 321 15.13 -1.13 0.74
C VAL A 321 14.98 -0.06 -0.34
N TYR A 322 14.85 -0.47 -1.60
CA TYR A 322 14.48 0.40 -2.72
C TYR A 322 13.52 -0.32 -3.68
N GLY A 323 12.61 0.42 -4.32
CA GLY A 323 11.59 -0.13 -5.23
C GLY A 323 11.81 0.32 -6.67
N LYS A 324 12.02 -0.63 -7.60
CA LYS A 324 12.13 -0.37 -9.04
C LYS A 324 11.13 -1.24 -9.80
N ASP A 325 11.62 -2.24 -10.55
CA ASP A 325 10.82 -3.33 -11.07
C ASP A 325 10.14 -4.06 -9.91
N ARG A 326 10.88 -4.31 -8.82
CA ARG A 326 10.36 -4.83 -7.56
C ARG A 326 11.02 -4.16 -6.36
N PHE A 327 10.63 -4.54 -5.15
CA PHE A 327 11.42 -4.21 -3.97
C PHE A 327 12.69 -5.06 -3.91
N HIS A 328 13.83 -4.38 -3.78
CA HIS A 328 15.15 -4.96 -3.59
C HIS A 328 15.66 -4.64 -2.18
N TYR A 329 16.50 -5.53 -1.64
CA TYR A 329 16.99 -5.49 -0.26
C TYR A 329 18.50 -5.68 -0.27
N GLU A 330 19.25 -4.70 0.25
CA GLU A 330 20.69 -4.83 0.47
C GLU A 330 20.93 -5.05 1.96
N TYR A 331 21.28 -6.29 2.32
CA TYR A 331 21.40 -6.70 3.72
C TYR A 331 22.71 -6.26 4.35
N PHE A 332 22.61 -5.63 5.51
CA PHE A 332 23.73 -5.38 6.43
C PHE A 332 23.91 -6.55 7.40
N ASP A 333 22.81 -7.20 7.78
CA ASP A 333 22.81 -8.42 8.58
C ASP A 333 22.90 -9.64 7.66
N GLU A 334 24.09 -10.25 7.60
CA GLU A 334 24.36 -11.41 6.74
C GLU A 334 23.49 -12.62 7.09
N LEU A 335 23.13 -12.80 8.37
CA LEU A 335 22.33 -13.94 8.82
C LEU A 335 20.86 -13.79 8.41
N GLU A 336 20.28 -12.61 8.58
CA GLU A 336 18.94 -12.32 8.08
C GLU A 336 18.93 -12.42 6.55
N GLY A 337 19.94 -11.87 5.86
CA GLY A 337 20.07 -12.00 4.41
C GLY A 337 20.10 -13.46 3.94
N ALA A 338 20.92 -14.29 4.59
CA ALA A 338 20.99 -15.73 4.30
C ALA A 338 19.67 -16.45 4.63
N THR A 339 18.96 -16.04 5.69
CA THR A 339 17.65 -16.60 6.05
C THR A 339 16.62 -16.32 4.95
N TYR A 340 16.53 -15.07 4.49
CA TYR A 340 15.62 -14.71 3.40
C TYR A 340 15.98 -15.44 2.10
N ALA A 341 17.26 -15.52 1.73
CA ALA A 341 17.71 -16.25 0.55
C ALA A 341 17.33 -17.75 0.60
N GLN A 342 17.41 -18.38 1.78
CA GLN A 342 16.94 -19.75 1.96
C GLN A 342 15.42 -19.87 1.82
N LEU A 343 14.66 -18.94 2.41
CA LEU A 343 13.21 -18.93 2.29
C LEU A 343 12.76 -18.72 0.84
N GLU A 344 13.46 -17.90 0.05
CA GLU A 344 13.18 -17.72 -1.38
C GLU A 344 13.32 -19.02 -2.18
N GLN A 345 14.19 -19.94 -1.76
CA GLN A 345 14.32 -21.26 -2.39
C GLN A 345 13.24 -22.24 -1.96
N LEU A 346 12.67 -22.06 -0.75
CA LEU A 346 11.69 -22.97 -0.17
C LEU A 346 10.24 -22.58 -0.52
N ILE A 347 9.97 -21.29 -0.67
CA ILE A 347 8.62 -20.78 -0.92
C ILE A 347 8.30 -20.86 -2.43
N PRO A 348 7.20 -21.55 -2.82
CA PRO A 348 6.75 -21.56 -4.21
C PRO A 348 6.49 -20.14 -4.73
N ALA A 349 6.97 -19.85 -5.94
CA ALA A 349 6.82 -18.53 -6.57
C ALA A 349 7.22 -17.36 -5.64
N ALA A 350 8.27 -17.55 -4.83
CA ALA A 350 8.81 -16.51 -3.97
C ALA A 350 9.14 -15.25 -4.78
N TYR A 351 8.66 -14.10 -4.31
CA TYR A 351 8.86 -12.85 -5.01
C TYR A 351 9.14 -11.69 -4.05
N GLN A 352 8.18 -11.37 -3.18
CA GLN A 352 8.34 -10.37 -2.14
C GLN A 352 8.02 -10.98 -0.78
N LEU A 353 9.01 -11.71 -0.25
CA LEU A 353 8.89 -12.35 1.05
C LEU A 353 9.05 -11.35 2.20
N ARG A 354 8.28 -11.59 3.26
CA ARG A 354 8.40 -10.96 4.58
C ARG A 354 8.25 -12.01 5.65
N ILE A 355 9.19 -12.07 6.60
CA ILE A 355 8.97 -12.76 7.86
C ILE A 355 8.16 -11.80 8.73
N ASN A 356 6.87 -12.07 8.91
CA ASN A 356 5.96 -11.13 9.55
C ASN A 356 5.77 -11.41 11.05
N SER A 357 6.24 -12.54 11.56
CA SER A 357 6.30 -12.86 12.99
C SER A 357 7.31 -13.97 13.26
N ARG A 358 7.96 -13.94 14.43
CA ARG A 358 8.93 -14.95 14.87
C ARG A 358 8.78 -15.21 16.37
N SER A 359 9.00 -16.44 16.82
CA SER A 359 9.14 -16.75 18.24
C SER A 359 10.44 -16.15 18.79
N ARG A 360 10.48 -15.89 20.10
CA ARG A 360 11.61 -15.25 20.78
C ARG A 360 12.91 -16.02 20.60
N ASP A 361 12.84 -17.35 20.65
CA ASP A 361 13.97 -18.27 20.43
C ASP A 361 14.33 -18.46 18.95
N GLY A 362 13.52 -17.93 18.03
CA GLY A 362 13.70 -18.06 16.58
C GLY A 362 13.36 -19.43 15.98
N SER A 363 12.84 -20.37 16.78
CA SER A 363 12.52 -21.75 16.32
C SER A 363 11.25 -21.84 15.47
N ALA A 364 10.38 -20.84 15.52
CA ALA A 364 9.17 -20.73 14.73
C ALA A 364 9.05 -19.33 14.11
N MET A 365 8.56 -19.26 12.86
CA MET A 365 8.28 -17.99 12.18
C MET A 365 7.17 -18.14 11.14
N THR A 366 6.44 -17.06 10.93
CA THR A 366 5.46 -16.95 9.85
C THR A 366 6.06 -16.15 8.70
N ILE A 367 5.79 -16.61 7.48
CA ILE A 367 6.27 -16.00 6.24
C ILE A 367 5.06 -15.59 5.42
N TYR A 368 5.10 -14.38 4.88
CA TYR A 368 4.16 -13.88 3.88
C TYR A 368 4.89 -13.70 2.54
N ASN A 369 4.32 -14.25 1.47
CA ASN A 369 4.74 -14.00 0.10
C ASN A 369 3.66 -13.22 -0.65
N THR A 370 4.09 -12.34 -1.55
CA THR A 370 3.24 -11.78 -2.59
C THR A 370 4.09 -11.51 -3.82
N GLY A 371 3.49 -11.52 -4.99
CA GLY A 371 4.15 -11.25 -6.26
C GLY A 371 3.10 -11.10 -7.36
N PRO A 372 3.52 -10.90 -8.62
CA PRO A 372 2.61 -10.75 -9.77
C PRO A 372 1.45 -11.73 -9.76
N ARG A 373 1.76 -13.01 -9.53
CA ARG A 373 0.85 -14.16 -9.53
C ARG A 373 0.55 -14.70 -8.14
N ASP A 374 0.86 -13.97 -7.07
CA ASP A 374 0.57 -14.40 -5.70
C ASP A 374 -0.17 -13.27 -4.94
N PRO A 375 -1.51 -13.41 -4.76
CA PRO A 375 -2.33 -12.42 -4.05
C PRO A 375 -1.98 -12.31 -2.57
N GLY A 376 -1.20 -13.25 -2.03
CA GLY A 376 -0.72 -13.23 -0.67
C GLY A 376 -0.81 -14.59 -0.01
N SER A 377 0.29 -15.32 0.04
CA SER A 377 0.35 -16.65 0.65
C SER A 377 1.09 -16.62 1.98
N TYR A 378 0.60 -17.36 2.97
CA TYR A 378 1.17 -17.46 4.31
C TYR A 378 1.68 -18.86 4.59
N TYR A 379 2.82 -18.93 5.25
CA TYR A 379 3.49 -20.16 5.63
C TYR A 379 3.94 -20.09 7.09
N LEU A 380 4.03 -21.25 7.73
CA LEU A 380 4.64 -21.45 9.04
C LEU A 380 5.89 -22.30 8.87
N LEU A 381 7.04 -21.77 9.27
CA LEU A 381 8.26 -22.54 9.46
C LEU A 381 8.41 -22.80 10.96
N LYS A 382 8.39 -24.06 11.38
CA LYS A 382 8.56 -24.47 12.78
C LYS A 382 9.33 -25.78 12.85
N ASP A 383 10.31 -25.86 13.75
CA ASP A 383 11.12 -27.07 13.98
C ASP A 383 11.76 -27.61 12.67
N GLY A 384 12.21 -26.70 11.80
CA GLY A 384 12.81 -27.00 10.50
C GLY A 384 11.84 -27.47 9.41
N ARG A 385 10.53 -27.41 9.65
CA ARG A 385 9.49 -27.81 8.69
C ARG A 385 8.66 -26.61 8.25
N ILE A 386 8.51 -26.46 6.94
CA ILE A 386 7.66 -25.43 6.35
C ILE A 386 6.32 -26.04 5.93
N GLN A 387 5.22 -25.37 6.28
CA GLN A 387 3.87 -25.75 5.88
C GLN A 387 3.07 -24.52 5.45
N SER A 388 2.17 -24.69 4.49
CA SER A 388 1.23 -23.63 4.09
C SER A 388 0.19 -23.41 5.18
N VAL A 389 -0.07 -22.16 5.53
CA VAL A 389 -1.16 -21.74 6.42
C VAL A 389 -2.41 -21.38 5.61
N GLY A 390 -2.22 -20.80 4.43
CA GLY A 390 -3.29 -20.43 3.51
C GLY A 390 -3.02 -19.13 2.75
N SER A 391 -4.00 -18.64 2.01
CA SER A 391 -3.86 -17.46 1.13
C SER A 391 -4.94 -16.41 1.40
N ARG A 392 -4.62 -15.15 1.08
CA ARG A 392 -5.57 -14.04 1.04
C ARG A 392 -6.69 -14.31 0.04
N GLN A 393 -6.39 -14.95 -1.09
CA GLN A 393 -7.36 -15.32 -2.12
C GLN A 393 -7.20 -16.81 -2.47
N PRO A 394 -7.72 -17.74 -1.64
CA PRO A 394 -7.47 -19.17 -1.80
C PRO A 394 -8.15 -19.81 -3.03
N LEU A 395 -9.03 -19.07 -3.71
CA LEU A 395 -9.72 -19.54 -4.92
C LEU A 395 -9.04 -19.10 -6.22
N LEU A 396 -7.97 -18.28 -6.13
CA LEU A 396 -7.18 -17.83 -7.27
C LEU A 396 -5.88 -18.63 -7.32
N GLU A 397 -5.73 -19.49 -8.32
CA GLU A 397 -4.54 -20.31 -8.55
C GLU A 397 -3.47 -19.46 -9.23
N SER A 398 -2.25 -19.50 -8.69
CA SER A 398 -1.12 -18.67 -9.16
C SER A 398 -0.85 -18.85 -10.66
N GLU A 399 -0.93 -20.09 -11.14
CA GLU A 399 -0.64 -20.47 -12.53
C GLU A 399 -1.63 -19.89 -13.53
N LYS A 400 -2.84 -19.50 -13.09
CA LYS A 400 -3.88 -18.90 -13.93
C LYS A 400 -3.92 -17.38 -13.86
N LEU A 401 -3.14 -16.77 -12.97
CA LEU A 401 -3.00 -15.31 -12.90
C LEU A 401 -2.07 -14.78 -13.99
N ALA A 402 -2.26 -13.53 -14.38
CA ALA A 402 -1.46 -12.85 -15.39
C ALA A 402 -0.03 -12.56 -14.88
N ASN A 403 0.94 -12.53 -15.80
CA ASN A 403 2.25 -11.97 -15.50
C ASN A 403 2.16 -10.45 -15.43
N VAL A 404 3.07 -9.83 -14.67
CA VAL A 404 3.21 -8.37 -14.61
C VAL A 404 4.64 -8.02 -15.00
N GLU A 405 4.79 -7.17 -16.00
CA GLU A 405 6.07 -6.78 -16.58
C GLU A 405 6.41 -5.32 -16.24
N TYR A 406 7.66 -5.05 -15.92
CA TYR A 406 8.18 -3.69 -15.82
C TYR A 406 8.62 -3.20 -17.21
N ILE A 407 8.10 -2.05 -17.62
CA ILE A 407 8.49 -1.37 -18.86
C ILE A 407 8.98 0.05 -18.58
N GLU A 408 9.76 0.59 -19.50
CA GLU A 408 10.05 2.02 -19.58
C GLU A 408 9.74 2.51 -21.00
N TYR A 409 8.98 3.59 -21.11
CA TYR A 409 8.69 4.24 -22.39
C TYR A 409 9.06 5.72 -22.33
N ARG A 410 9.06 6.37 -23.49
CA ARG A 410 9.33 7.81 -23.59
C ARG A 410 8.04 8.55 -23.81
N ALA A 411 7.75 9.52 -22.95
CA ALA A 411 6.74 10.53 -23.24
C ALA A 411 7.20 11.42 -24.42
N ARG A 412 6.25 12.15 -25.01
CA ARG A 412 6.45 13.03 -26.17
C ARG A 412 7.48 14.14 -25.96
N ASP A 413 7.73 14.52 -24.71
CA ASP A 413 8.80 15.47 -24.34
C ASP A 413 10.18 14.80 -24.11
N GLY A 414 10.26 13.48 -24.33
CA GLY A 414 11.45 12.67 -24.18
C GLY A 414 11.68 12.11 -22.77
N ARG A 415 10.82 12.45 -21.79
CA ARG A 415 10.90 11.94 -20.42
C ARG A 415 10.73 10.42 -20.41
N LYS A 416 11.59 9.73 -19.66
CA LYS A 416 11.41 8.30 -19.39
C LYS A 416 10.36 8.11 -18.32
N ILE A 417 9.34 7.34 -18.63
CA ILE A 417 8.22 7.01 -17.74
C ILE A 417 8.26 5.50 -17.46
N PRO A 418 8.42 5.10 -16.19
CA PRO A 418 8.25 3.71 -15.77
C PRO A 418 6.77 3.28 -15.86
N GLY A 419 6.52 2.01 -16.13
CA GLY A 419 5.17 1.45 -16.09
C GLY A 419 5.18 -0.03 -15.76
N TYR A 420 4.04 -0.52 -15.27
CA TYR A 420 3.80 -1.93 -15.00
C TYR A 420 2.70 -2.42 -15.93
N VAL A 421 2.90 -3.56 -16.58
CA VAL A 421 1.94 -4.12 -17.54
C VAL A 421 1.49 -5.50 -17.09
N THR A 422 0.22 -5.62 -16.73
CA THR A 422 -0.40 -6.93 -16.47
C THR A 422 -0.84 -7.52 -17.81
N VAL A 423 -0.19 -8.62 -18.21
CA VAL A 423 -0.34 -9.24 -19.53
C VAL A 423 -1.33 -10.42 -19.45
N PRO A 424 -2.47 -10.37 -20.17
CA PRO A 424 -3.44 -11.46 -20.18
C PRO A 424 -2.81 -12.77 -20.66
N ASN A 425 -3.28 -13.90 -20.13
CA ASN A 425 -2.89 -15.20 -20.67
C ASN A 425 -3.49 -15.36 -22.09
N GLY A 426 -2.71 -15.88 -23.04
CA GLY A 426 -3.12 -16.04 -24.43
C GLY A 426 -2.24 -15.26 -25.40
N GLU A 427 -2.73 -15.05 -26.61
CA GLU A 427 -2.03 -14.30 -27.68
C GLU A 427 -2.76 -12.97 -27.95
N GLY A 428 -1.98 -11.91 -28.19
CA GLY A 428 -2.49 -10.59 -28.56
C GLY A 428 -2.73 -10.43 -30.09
N PRO A 429 -3.02 -9.20 -30.55
CA PRO A 429 -3.05 -7.97 -29.77
C PRO A 429 -4.26 -7.89 -28.82
N TRP A 430 -4.05 -7.36 -27.63
CA TRP A 430 -5.08 -7.25 -26.59
C TRP A 430 -5.77 -5.88 -26.61
N PRO A 431 -7.06 -5.79 -26.22
CA PRO A 431 -7.63 -4.57 -25.68
C PRO A 431 -6.78 -4.05 -24.50
N LEU A 432 -6.66 -2.74 -24.37
CA LEU A 432 -5.89 -2.11 -23.30
C LEU A 432 -6.76 -1.30 -22.36
N ILE A 433 -6.54 -1.48 -21.07
CA ILE A 433 -6.99 -0.57 -20.01
C ILE A 433 -5.78 0.17 -19.46
N VAL A 434 -5.73 1.48 -19.66
CA VAL A 434 -4.78 2.34 -18.96
C VAL A 434 -5.34 2.60 -17.56
N MET A 435 -4.59 2.19 -16.54
CA MET A 435 -5.00 2.22 -15.14
C MET A 435 -4.06 3.10 -14.29
N PRO A 436 -4.19 4.43 -14.37
CA PRO A 436 -3.39 5.32 -13.53
C PRO A 436 -3.75 5.16 -12.06
N HIS A 437 -2.73 5.10 -11.20
CA HIS A 437 -2.92 4.99 -9.76
C HIS A 437 -3.63 6.22 -9.16
N GLY A 438 -4.33 5.99 -8.05
CA GLY A 438 -4.93 7.05 -7.22
C GLY A 438 -3.89 7.71 -6.30
N GLY A 439 -4.19 8.95 -5.86
CA GLY A 439 -3.19 9.88 -5.31
C GLY A 439 -2.16 10.21 -6.38
N PRO A 440 -1.91 11.48 -6.76
CA PRO A 440 -0.97 11.66 -7.84
C PRO A 440 0.47 11.32 -7.41
N PHE A 441 0.77 11.34 -6.11
CA PHE A 441 2.13 11.23 -5.57
C PHE A 441 2.33 9.97 -4.73
N VAL A 442 2.26 8.80 -5.37
CA VAL A 442 2.58 7.50 -4.75
C VAL A 442 3.66 6.78 -5.58
N ALA A 443 4.22 5.72 -5.02
CA ALA A 443 5.14 4.83 -5.71
C ALA A 443 4.55 3.42 -5.76
N GLU A 444 4.56 2.80 -6.93
CA GLU A 444 4.19 1.39 -7.10
C GLU A 444 5.42 0.57 -7.55
N THR A 445 5.33 -0.76 -7.46
CA THR A 445 6.29 -1.73 -7.97
C THR A 445 5.53 -2.92 -8.54
N VAL A 446 6.19 -3.83 -9.28
CA VAL A 446 5.55 -5.06 -9.75
C VAL A 446 5.17 -5.96 -8.57
N VAL A 447 3.88 -6.01 -8.24
CA VAL A 447 3.27 -6.92 -7.25
C VAL A 447 1.84 -7.26 -7.70
N TYR A 448 1.13 -8.09 -6.93
CA TYR A 448 -0.29 -8.34 -7.18
C TYR A 448 -1.12 -7.08 -7.01
N ASP A 449 -1.88 -6.73 -8.05
CA ASP A 449 -2.97 -5.76 -8.01
C ASP A 449 -4.27 -6.45 -8.45
N GLU A 450 -5.31 -6.38 -7.62
CA GLU A 450 -6.55 -7.13 -7.82
C GLU A 450 -7.34 -6.67 -9.05
N TRP A 451 -7.37 -5.37 -9.33
CA TRP A 451 -8.10 -4.83 -10.48
C TRP A 451 -7.39 -5.18 -11.79
N SER A 452 -6.07 -5.03 -11.85
CA SER A 452 -5.30 -5.40 -13.03
C SER A 452 -5.40 -6.90 -13.33
N GLN A 453 -5.35 -7.75 -12.29
CA GLN A 453 -5.47 -9.20 -12.43
C GLN A 453 -6.88 -9.62 -12.85
N MET A 454 -7.92 -9.02 -12.27
CA MET A 454 -9.31 -9.27 -12.66
C MET A 454 -9.57 -8.88 -14.12
N LEU A 455 -9.09 -7.72 -14.56
CA LEU A 455 -9.19 -7.26 -15.94
C LEU A 455 -8.40 -8.15 -16.91
N ALA A 456 -7.16 -8.49 -16.57
CA ALA A 456 -6.32 -9.37 -17.40
C ALA A 456 -6.86 -10.79 -17.51
N ASN A 457 -7.47 -11.31 -16.44
CA ASN A 457 -8.15 -12.60 -16.47
C ASN A 457 -9.41 -12.58 -17.37
N ASN A 458 -9.97 -11.41 -17.65
CA ASN A 458 -11.06 -11.19 -18.61
C ASN A 458 -10.56 -10.71 -19.99
N GLY A 459 -9.26 -10.84 -20.28
CA GLY A 459 -8.71 -10.62 -21.62
C GLY A 459 -8.18 -9.21 -21.91
N TYR A 460 -8.20 -8.31 -20.93
CA TYR A 460 -7.75 -6.93 -21.10
C TYR A 460 -6.31 -6.74 -20.60
N MET A 461 -5.39 -6.29 -21.45
CA MET A 461 -4.08 -5.85 -20.99
C MET A 461 -4.23 -4.61 -20.13
N VAL A 462 -3.45 -4.49 -19.05
CA VAL A 462 -3.53 -3.35 -18.14
C VAL A 462 -2.19 -2.66 -18.01
N LEU A 463 -2.15 -1.36 -18.29
CA LEU A 463 -0.98 -0.51 -18.10
C LEU A 463 -1.16 0.35 -16.84
N GLN A 464 -0.26 0.24 -15.87
CA GLN A 464 -0.16 1.11 -14.70
C GLN A 464 1.06 2.05 -14.85
N PRO A 465 0.88 3.24 -15.44
CA PRO A 465 1.98 4.17 -15.68
C PRO A 465 2.38 4.93 -14.40
N GLN A 466 3.68 5.07 -14.15
CA GLN A 466 4.24 5.93 -13.11
C GLN A 466 4.56 7.31 -13.71
N TYR A 467 3.52 8.08 -14.02
CA TYR A 467 3.58 9.39 -14.67
C TYR A 467 4.32 10.43 -13.81
N ARG A 468 4.79 11.55 -14.41
CA ARG A 468 5.48 12.61 -13.66
C ARG A 468 4.67 13.02 -12.43
N GLY A 469 5.32 13.09 -11.27
CA GLY A 469 4.66 13.19 -9.97
C GLY A 469 4.78 11.92 -9.12
N SER A 470 4.82 10.72 -9.71
CA SER A 470 4.98 9.48 -8.92
C SER A 470 6.25 9.54 -8.07
N GLN A 471 6.14 9.11 -6.81
CA GLN A 471 7.26 9.07 -5.86
C GLN A 471 8.19 7.88 -6.16
N GLY A 472 9.37 7.84 -5.54
CA GLY A 472 10.33 6.75 -5.73
C GLY A 472 11.31 6.95 -6.90
N HIS A 473 11.06 7.93 -7.77
CA HIS A 473 11.87 8.24 -8.96
C HIS A 473 12.72 9.51 -8.80
N GLY A 474 12.92 9.98 -7.57
CA GLY A 474 13.65 11.19 -7.21
C GLY A 474 12.77 12.43 -7.08
N GLN A 475 13.26 13.37 -6.28
CA GLN A 475 12.54 14.59 -5.92
C GLN A 475 12.11 15.40 -7.15
N LYS A 476 12.96 15.53 -8.18
CA LYS A 476 12.62 16.26 -9.41
C LYS A 476 11.43 15.64 -10.14
N PHE A 477 11.45 14.32 -10.32
CA PHE A 477 10.36 13.59 -10.99
C PHE A 477 9.01 13.83 -10.29
N TYR A 478 9.03 13.84 -8.95
CA TYR A 478 7.87 14.14 -8.12
C TYR A 478 7.44 15.62 -8.20
N THR A 479 8.36 16.57 -8.05
CA THR A 479 8.01 18.00 -8.00
C THR A 479 7.64 18.59 -9.37
N ASP A 480 8.10 18.00 -10.48
CA ASP A 480 7.81 18.49 -11.83
C ASP A 480 6.30 18.54 -12.14
N ALA A 481 5.48 17.76 -11.43
CA ALA A 481 4.02 17.77 -11.56
C ALA A 481 3.34 19.07 -11.11
N PHE A 482 3.99 19.89 -10.29
CA PHE A 482 3.34 21.09 -9.69
C PHE A 482 4.28 22.28 -9.45
N MET A 483 5.61 22.10 -9.49
CA MET A 483 6.55 23.16 -9.13
C MET A 483 6.47 24.37 -10.08
N TYR A 484 6.20 24.10 -11.37
CA TYR A 484 6.13 25.10 -12.44
C TYR A 484 4.70 25.33 -12.96
N GLY A 485 3.71 25.09 -12.10
CA GLY A 485 2.28 25.07 -12.44
C GLY A 485 1.76 23.64 -12.50
N GLY A 486 0.55 23.43 -11.99
CA GLY A 486 -0.10 22.14 -11.93
C GLY A 486 -0.22 21.47 -13.30
N GLN A 487 0.31 20.25 -13.43
CA GLN A 487 0.30 19.47 -14.67
C GLN A 487 -0.85 18.45 -14.74
N GLY A 488 -1.79 18.51 -13.79
CA GLY A 488 -2.99 17.66 -13.79
C GLY A 488 -3.82 17.89 -15.04
N GLY A 489 -4.02 16.82 -15.81
CA GLY A 489 -4.71 16.85 -17.09
C GLY A 489 -3.88 17.33 -18.28
N TYR A 490 -2.66 17.83 -18.05
CA TYR A 490 -1.70 18.22 -19.09
C TYR A 490 -0.63 17.14 -19.27
N GLN A 491 0.64 17.46 -18.99
CA GLN A 491 1.75 16.54 -19.20
C GLN A 491 1.65 15.24 -18.37
N MET A 492 0.99 15.28 -17.20
CA MET A 492 0.70 14.05 -16.45
C MET A 492 -0.30 13.15 -17.16
N GLN A 493 -1.18 13.70 -18.00
CA GLN A 493 -2.09 12.94 -18.84
C GLN A 493 -1.37 12.45 -20.10
N ASP A 494 -0.55 13.32 -20.73
CA ASP A 494 0.28 12.94 -21.88
C ASP A 494 1.18 11.74 -21.55
N ASP A 495 1.78 11.69 -20.36
CA ASP A 495 2.57 10.54 -19.90
C ASP A 495 1.77 9.22 -19.94
N LYS A 496 0.46 9.25 -19.69
CA LYS A 496 -0.41 8.06 -19.69
C LYS A 496 -0.80 7.68 -21.12
N ASP A 497 -1.17 8.68 -21.92
CA ASP A 497 -1.54 8.53 -23.33
C ASP A 497 -0.35 7.93 -24.12
N ASP A 498 0.85 8.46 -23.91
CA ASP A 498 2.08 8.03 -24.60
C ASP A 498 2.47 6.59 -24.22
N GLY A 499 2.15 6.13 -23.01
CA GLY A 499 2.34 4.75 -22.60
C GLY A 499 1.43 3.77 -23.34
N ALA A 500 0.18 4.17 -23.58
CA ALA A 500 -0.75 3.38 -24.39
C ALA A 500 -0.27 3.28 -25.84
N LEU A 501 0.12 4.41 -26.42
CA LEU A 501 0.64 4.47 -27.79
C LEU A 501 1.94 3.69 -27.96
N TYR A 502 2.82 3.69 -26.96
CA TYR A 502 4.00 2.83 -26.95
C TYR A 502 3.65 1.35 -27.08
N LEU A 503 2.65 0.85 -26.34
CA LEU A 503 2.21 -0.55 -26.43
C LEU A 503 1.58 -0.89 -27.79
N VAL A 504 0.88 0.06 -28.41
CA VAL A 504 0.40 -0.05 -29.79
C VAL A 504 1.56 -0.17 -30.78
N GLU A 505 2.59 0.66 -30.64
CA GLU A 505 3.79 0.61 -31.49
C GLU A 505 4.57 -0.70 -31.35
N GLN A 506 4.55 -1.33 -30.15
CA GLN A 506 5.12 -2.66 -29.94
C GLN A 506 4.28 -3.79 -30.56
N GLY A 507 3.09 -3.49 -31.11
CA GLY A 507 2.17 -4.49 -31.66
C GLY A 507 1.48 -5.36 -30.61
N LEU A 508 1.53 -4.96 -29.34
CA LEU A 508 0.90 -5.70 -28.23
C LEU A 508 -0.57 -5.32 -28.06
N VAL A 509 -0.92 -4.08 -28.38
CA VAL A 509 -2.25 -3.52 -28.16
C VAL A 509 -2.91 -3.13 -29.47
N ASP A 510 -4.21 -3.36 -29.56
CA ASP A 510 -5.03 -2.86 -30.65
C ASP A 510 -5.36 -1.37 -30.44
N ARG A 511 -4.97 -0.53 -31.40
CA ARG A 511 -5.14 0.93 -31.33
C ARG A 511 -6.59 1.34 -31.17
N ASP A 512 -7.52 0.56 -31.75
CA ASP A 512 -8.94 0.89 -31.74
C ASP A 512 -9.66 0.29 -30.52
N ARG A 513 -8.93 -0.34 -29.58
CA ARG A 513 -9.47 -0.99 -28.37
C ARG A 513 -8.70 -0.56 -27.12
N ILE A 514 -8.68 0.74 -26.86
CA ILE A 514 -8.07 1.33 -25.65
C ILE A 514 -9.15 1.99 -24.79
N ALA A 515 -9.17 1.73 -23.48
CA ALA A 515 -9.98 2.45 -22.50
C ALA A 515 -9.13 2.91 -21.32
N MET A 516 -9.67 3.83 -20.51
CA MET A 516 -9.04 4.25 -19.26
C MET A 516 -9.94 3.89 -18.07
N PHE A 517 -9.36 3.28 -17.04
CA PHE A 517 -10.03 3.08 -15.75
C PHE A 517 -9.16 3.66 -14.64
N GLY A 518 -9.73 4.42 -13.71
CA GLY A 518 -9.00 4.79 -12.51
C GLY A 518 -9.88 5.11 -11.32
N TRP A 519 -9.26 5.13 -10.14
CA TRP A 519 -9.90 5.43 -8.87
C TRP A 519 -9.28 6.67 -8.23
N SER A 520 -10.08 7.54 -7.58
CA SER A 520 -9.57 8.77 -6.95
C SER A 520 -8.96 9.75 -7.98
N TYR A 521 -7.68 10.14 -7.84
CA TYR A 521 -6.95 10.86 -8.89
C TYR A 521 -6.91 10.07 -10.23
N GLY A 522 -6.84 8.74 -10.19
CA GLY A 522 -6.96 7.94 -11.41
C GLY A 522 -8.34 8.11 -12.07
N GLY A 523 -9.39 8.29 -11.27
CA GLY A 523 -10.74 8.61 -11.76
C GLY A 523 -10.82 10.02 -12.34
N TYR A 524 -10.13 11.00 -11.72
CA TYR A 524 -9.93 12.33 -12.32
C TYR A 524 -9.25 12.24 -13.69
N ALA A 525 -8.19 11.46 -13.81
CA ALA A 525 -7.48 11.25 -15.08
C ALA A 525 -8.39 10.61 -16.14
N ALA A 526 -9.22 9.64 -15.74
CA ALA A 526 -10.23 9.04 -16.62
C ALA A 526 -11.25 10.08 -17.13
N LEU A 527 -11.69 11.00 -16.28
CA LEU A 527 -12.57 12.08 -16.71
C LEU A 527 -11.88 13.10 -17.62
N VAL A 528 -10.60 13.43 -17.37
CA VAL A 528 -9.84 14.29 -18.30
C VAL A 528 -9.65 13.60 -19.65
N ALA A 529 -9.31 12.31 -19.66
CA ALA A 529 -9.19 11.51 -20.88
C ALA A 529 -10.49 11.51 -21.71
N ALA A 530 -11.65 11.58 -21.04
CA ALA A 530 -12.96 11.63 -21.70
C ALA A 530 -13.17 12.86 -22.60
N SER A 531 -12.52 13.98 -22.25
CA SER A 531 -12.65 15.28 -22.92
C SER A 531 -11.46 15.62 -23.81
N ARG A 532 -10.54 14.68 -24.08
CA ARG A 532 -9.39 14.92 -24.95
C ARG A 532 -9.83 15.14 -26.39
N GLU A 533 -9.29 16.17 -27.04
CA GLU A 533 -9.53 16.45 -28.46
C GLU A 533 -8.94 15.35 -29.35
N ASP A 534 -7.66 15.03 -29.17
CA ASP A 534 -6.98 13.90 -29.82
C ASP A 534 -7.32 12.59 -29.10
N GLN A 535 -8.54 12.11 -29.32
CA GLN A 535 -9.08 10.96 -28.60
C GLN A 535 -8.44 9.64 -29.05
N ILE A 536 -7.83 8.92 -28.12
CA ILE A 536 -7.30 7.55 -28.32
C ILE A 536 -8.12 6.49 -27.57
N TYR A 537 -8.93 6.90 -26.61
CA TYR A 537 -9.76 6.03 -25.80
C TYR A 537 -11.13 5.84 -26.45
N GLN A 538 -11.68 4.63 -26.33
CA GLN A 538 -13.02 4.28 -26.79
C GLN A 538 -14.08 4.45 -25.71
N CYS A 539 -13.68 4.46 -24.45
CA CYS A 539 -14.50 4.80 -23.29
C CYS A 539 -13.62 5.02 -22.06
N VAL A 540 -14.23 5.50 -20.98
CA VAL A 540 -13.57 5.66 -19.68
C VAL A 540 -14.45 5.16 -18.53
N ILE A 541 -13.79 4.68 -17.47
CA ILE A 541 -14.41 4.29 -16.20
C ILE A 541 -13.79 5.13 -15.09
N ALA A 542 -14.60 5.99 -14.47
CA ALA A 542 -14.17 6.91 -13.43
C ALA A 542 -14.73 6.49 -12.06
N GLY A 543 -13.88 5.90 -11.22
CA GLY A 543 -14.22 5.48 -9.87
C GLY A 543 -13.82 6.52 -8.81
N ALA A 544 -14.73 6.83 -7.88
CA ALA A 544 -14.51 7.79 -6.78
C ALA A 544 -13.76 9.06 -7.22
N ALA A 545 -14.12 9.59 -8.39
CA ALA A 545 -13.30 10.53 -9.14
C ALA A 545 -13.35 11.94 -8.54
N VAL A 546 -12.20 12.60 -8.47
CA VAL A 546 -12.17 14.06 -8.28
C VAL A 546 -12.68 14.69 -9.58
N THR A 547 -13.80 15.39 -9.51
CA THR A 547 -14.44 16.01 -10.70
C THR A 547 -14.12 17.50 -10.85
N ASP A 548 -13.68 18.14 -9.76
CA ASP A 548 -13.34 19.56 -9.70
C ASP A 548 -12.16 19.73 -8.72
N PRO A 549 -10.94 20.01 -9.22
CA PRO A 549 -9.75 20.27 -8.40
C PRO A 549 -9.95 21.34 -7.32
N LEU A 550 -10.63 22.44 -7.65
CA LEU A 550 -10.82 23.55 -6.72
C LEU A 550 -11.79 23.16 -5.61
N MET A 551 -12.87 22.46 -5.94
CA MET A 551 -13.75 21.87 -4.94
C MET A 551 -12.98 20.92 -4.01
N GLN A 552 -12.13 20.05 -4.57
CA GLN A 552 -11.37 19.09 -3.77
C GLN A 552 -10.42 19.79 -2.82
N VAL A 553 -9.59 20.72 -3.31
CA VAL A 553 -8.59 21.40 -2.47
C VAL A 553 -9.25 22.31 -1.43
N ASN A 554 -10.41 22.91 -1.73
CA ASN A 554 -11.13 23.77 -0.80
C ASN A 554 -11.64 23.05 0.46
N TYR A 555 -11.76 21.71 0.45
CA TYR A 555 -12.09 20.96 1.67
C TYR A 555 -11.03 21.09 2.77
N TYR A 556 -9.76 21.27 2.40
CA TYR A 556 -8.62 21.27 3.34
C TYR A 556 -7.63 22.41 3.11
N ARG A 557 -7.90 23.33 2.18
CA ARG A 557 -7.04 24.46 1.79
C ARG A 557 -6.50 25.25 2.98
N PHE A 558 -7.35 25.54 3.96
CA PHE A 558 -6.99 26.33 5.15
C PHE A 558 -6.20 25.53 6.20
N GLN A 559 -6.07 24.22 6.05
CA GLN A 559 -5.28 23.34 6.92
C GLN A 559 -3.88 23.09 6.34
N LEU A 560 -3.69 23.34 5.04
CA LEU A 560 -2.41 23.15 4.36
C LEU A 560 -1.38 24.20 4.79
N ARG A 561 -0.13 23.77 4.89
CA ARG A 561 1.03 24.63 5.14
C ARG A 561 2.27 24.08 4.43
N GLY A 562 3.30 24.91 4.32
CA GLY A 562 4.60 24.51 3.81
C GLY A 562 4.55 23.81 2.45
N THR A 563 5.36 22.77 2.28
CA THR A 563 5.44 21.93 1.09
C THR A 563 4.12 21.24 0.77
N GLY A 564 3.31 20.89 1.77
CA GLY A 564 1.95 20.38 1.53
C GLY A 564 1.03 21.41 0.88
N ALA A 565 1.15 22.69 1.25
CA ALA A 565 0.44 23.77 0.55
C ALA A 565 1.00 23.99 -0.85
N VAL A 566 2.33 23.98 -1.03
CA VAL A 566 2.95 24.11 -2.36
C VAL A 566 2.51 22.96 -3.27
N GLU A 567 2.62 21.71 -2.82
CA GLU A 567 2.22 20.51 -3.54
C GLU A 567 0.74 20.58 -3.93
N GLN A 568 -0.17 20.70 -2.95
CA GLN A 568 -1.59 20.56 -3.21
C GLN A 568 -2.18 21.80 -3.88
N LEU A 569 -1.83 23.02 -3.46
CA LEU A 569 -2.39 24.23 -4.07
C LEU A 569 -1.89 24.42 -5.50
N ARG A 570 -0.58 24.29 -5.75
CA ARG A 570 -0.07 24.44 -7.12
C ARG A 570 -0.52 23.32 -8.04
N MET A 571 -0.61 22.09 -7.52
CA MET A 571 -1.16 20.98 -8.29
C MET A 571 -2.59 21.30 -8.73
N TRP A 572 -3.48 21.62 -7.79
CA TRP A 572 -4.91 21.68 -8.07
C TRP A 572 -5.41 23.01 -8.61
N ASP A 573 -4.79 24.14 -8.30
CA ASP A 573 -5.24 25.46 -8.78
C ASP A 573 -5.11 25.62 -10.30
N ASP A 574 -4.09 25.00 -10.90
CA ASP A 574 -3.81 25.10 -12.34
C ASP A 574 -4.25 23.86 -13.13
N SER A 575 -4.68 22.78 -12.45
CA SER A 575 -5.12 21.54 -13.11
C SER A 575 -6.39 21.74 -13.93
N ILE A 576 -6.54 20.97 -15.01
CA ILE A 576 -7.80 20.90 -15.77
C ILE A 576 -8.94 20.48 -14.83
N SER A 577 -10.10 21.13 -14.91
CA SER A 577 -11.29 20.76 -14.16
C SER A 577 -12.25 19.96 -15.04
N PRO A 578 -12.41 18.63 -14.85
CA PRO A 578 -13.36 17.85 -15.62
C PRO A 578 -14.76 18.44 -15.64
N LEU A 579 -15.20 19.03 -14.51
CA LEU A 579 -16.51 19.66 -14.39
C LEU A 579 -16.73 20.81 -15.38
N GLU A 580 -15.68 21.54 -15.75
CA GLU A 580 -15.75 22.61 -16.75
C GLU A 580 -15.63 22.06 -18.19
N GLU A 581 -14.93 20.94 -18.38
CA GLU A 581 -14.70 20.28 -19.67
C GLU A 581 -15.81 19.30 -20.10
N VAL A 582 -16.94 19.26 -19.37
CA VAL A 582 -18.07 18.35 -19.67
C VAL A 582 -18.65 18.51 -21.08
N GLY A 583 -18.52 19.70 -21.67
CA GLY A 583 -18.95 19.97 -23.05
C GLY A 583 -18.15 19.18 -24.09
N ASP A 584 -16.88 18.91 -23.79
CA ASP A 584 -15.90 18.33 -24.71
C ASP A 584 -15.82 16.80 -24.58
N VAL A 585 -16.51 16.22 -23.60
CA VAL A 585 -16.64 14.76 -23.45
C VAL A 585 -17.10 14.14 -24.77
N ASN A 586 -16.28 13.27 -25.35
CA ASN A 586 -16.51 12.72 -26.68
C ASN A 586 -16.47 11.19 -26.73
N VAL A 587 -16.40 10.53 -25.57
CA VAL A 587 -16.46 9.08 -25.41
C VAL A 587 -17.51 8.65 -24.37
N PRO A 588 -18.04 7.41 -24.46
CA PRO A 588 -18.86 6.81 -23.41
C PRO A 588 -18.14 6.81 -22.04
N MET A 589 -18.92 7.00 -20.97
CA MET A 589 -18.39 7.00 -19.60
C MET A 589 -19.23 6.15 -18.64
N LEU A 590 -18.54 5.39 -17.78
CA LEU A 590 -19.10 4.78 -16.58
C LEU A 590 -18.54 5.48 -15.35
N ILE A 591 -19.41 6.06 -14.53
CA ILE A 591 -19.05 6.74 -13.28
C ILE A 591 -19.48 5.85 -12.11
N ILE A 592 -18.57 5.60 -11.17
CA ILE A 592 -18.81 4.74 -10.01
C ILE A 592 -18.41 5.48 -8.74
N HIS A 593 -19.29 5.59 -7.76
CA HIS A 593 -19.00 6.36 -6.53
C HIS A 593 -19.65 5.76 -5.29
N GLY A 594 -18.94 5.81 -4.15
CA GLY A 594 -19.49 5.41 -2.85
C GLY A 594 -20.28 6.54 -2.19
N ASP A 595 -21.45 6.25 -1.62
CA ASP A 595 -22.32 7.29 -1.03
C ASP A 595 -21.85 7.82 0.34
N VAL A 596 -20.84 7.17 0.94
CA VAL A 596 -20.18 7.57 2.19
C VAL A 596 -18.67 7.77 2.01
N ASP A 597 -18.24 8.07 0.78
CA ASP A 597 -16.86 8.41 0.46
C ASP A 597 -16.42 9.68 1.22
N GLN A 598 -15.52 9.51 2.18
CA GLN A 598 -15.02 10.63 2.99
C GLN A 598 -13.85 11.37 2.36
N ARG A 599 -13.17 10.79 1.37
CA ARG A 599 -11.95 11.34 0.75
C ARG A 599 -12.26 12.17 -0.49
N VAL A 600 -13.21 11.72 -1.29
CA VAL A 600 -13.79 12.44 -2.43
C VAL A 600 -15.30 12.44 -2.22
N PRO A 601 -15.84 13.45 -1.51
CA PRO A 601 -17.24 13.46 -1.10
C PRO A 601 -18.21 13.25 -2.28
N PRO A 602 -19.36 12.58 -2.07
CA PRO A 602 -20.34 12.27 -3.14
C PRO A 602 -20.84 13.48 -3.94
N ASP A 603 -20.66 14.69 -3.41
CA ASP A 603 -20.97 15.93 -4.11
C ASP A 603 -20.17 16.09 -5.41
N HIS A 604 -18.96 15.50 -5.51
CA HIS A 604 -18.19 15.45 -6.75
C HIS A 604 -18.97 14.78 -7.88
N ALA A 605 -19.45 13.55 -7.64
CA ALA A 605 -20.28 12.82 -8.59
C ALA A 605 -21.58 13.59 -8.89
N LYS A 606 -22.34 14.00 -7.86
CA LYS A 606 -23.62 14.70 -8.05
C LYS A 606 -23.51 15.95 -8.93
N LYS A 607 -22.48 16.77 -8.73
CA LYS A 607 -22.27 17.99 -9.53
C LYS A 607 -21.91 17.66 -10.97
N TYR A 608 -21.04 16.67 -11.18
CA TYR A 608 -20.60 16.26 -12.50
C TYR A 608 -21.74 15.64 -13.33
N LEU A 609 -22.52 14.73 -12.75
CA LEU A 609 -23.69 14.13 -13.40
C LEU A 609 -24.70 15.21 -13.84
N LYS A 610 -25.00 16.18 -12.96
CA LYS A 610 -25.86 17.32 -13.29
C LYS A 610 -25.31 18.19 -14.42
N ALA A 611 -23.99 18.33 -14.51
CA ALA A 611 -23.35 19.08 -15.57
C ALA A 611 -23.45 18.34 -16.91
N LEU A 612 -23.24 17.01 -16.93
CA LEU A 612 -23.44 16.16 -18.11
C LEU A 612 -24.90 16.21 -18.61
N ASP A 613 -25.88 16.10 -17.71
CA ASP A 613 -27.31 16.22 -18.05
C ASP A 613 -27.61 17.55 -18.75
N LYS A 614 -27.01 18.65 -18.25
CA LYS A 614 -27.23 19.99 -18.79
C LYS A 614 -26.69 20.14 -20.22
N VAL A 615 -25.60 19.45 -20.56
CA VAL A 615 -25.00 19.46 -21.91
C VAL A 615 -25.46 18.29 -22.78
N GLY A 616 -26.33 17.41 -22.25
CA GLY A 616 -26.90 16.28 -22.98
C GLY A 616 -25.89 15.16 -23.30
N LYS A 617 -24.84 15.00 -22.48
CA LYS A 617 -23.84 13.94 -22.68
C LYS A 617 -24.28 12.66 -21.96
N PRO A 618 -24.31 11.50 -22.64
CA PRO A 618 -24.73 10.25 -22.01
C PRO A 618 -23.67 9.71 -21.06
N TYR A 619 -24.11 9.04 -20.00
CA TYR A 619 -23.25 8.34 -19.04
C TYR A 619 -24.00 7.18 -18.39
N LYS A 620 -23.26 6.20 -17.85
CA LYS A 620 -23.79 5.24 -16.86
C LYS A 620 -23.29 5.64 -15.46
N TYR A 621 -24.14 5.53 -14.45
CA TYR A 621 -23.78 5.81 -13.05
C TYR A 621 -24.10 4.62 -12.15
N VAL A 622 -23.12 4.22 -11.34
CA VAL A 622 -23.23 3.14 -10.36
C VAL A 622 -22.87 3.67 -8.98
N GLU A 623 -23.87 3.82 -8.12
CA GLU A 623 -23.65 4.14 -6.71
C GLU A 623 -23.36 2.87 -5.90
N LEU A 624 -22.31 2.91 -5.08
CA LEU A 624 -21.97 1.87 -4.12
C LEU A 624 -22.46 2.28 -2.73
N GLU A 625 -23.71 1.93 -2.41
CA GLU A 625 -24.36 2.27 -1.13
C GLU A 625 -23.57 1.72 0.07
N GLY A 626 -23.25 2.57 1.05
CA GLY A 626 -22.44 2.27 2.23
C GLY A 626 -20.94 2.09 1.96
N ALA A 627 -20.47 2.32 0.74
CA ALA A 627 -19.05 2.26 0.39
C ALA A 627 -18.36 3.60 0.66
N ASP A 628 -17.22 3.52 1.33
CA ASP A 628 -16.29 4.64 1.49
C ASP A 628 -15.17 4.54 0.41
N HIS A 629 -14.21 5.46 0.42
CA HIS A 629 -13.16 5.58 -0.59
C HIS A 629 -12.19 4.40 -0.66
N PHE A 630 -11.99 3.73 0.48
CA PHE A 630 -10.87 2.83 0.69
C PHE A 630 -11.24 1.38 0.37
N SER A 631 -10.33 0.63 -0.25
CA SER A 631 -10.54 -0.79 -0.58
C SER A 631 -10.93 -1.64 0.63
N SER A 632 -10.40 -1.31 1.82
CA SER A 632 -10.76 -1.99 3.08
C SER A 632 -12.24 -1.85 3.48
N THR A 633 -12.99 -0.93 2.85
CA THR A 633 -14.43 -0.70 3.05
C THR A 633 -15.27 -1.14 1.84
N LEU A 634 -14.65 -1.69 0.80
CA LEU A 634 -15.33 -2.32 -0.32
C LEU A 634 -15.62 -3.79 0.03
N PHE A 635 -16.81 -4.02 0.60
CA PHE A 635 -17.30 -5.37 0.91
C PHE A 635 -17.68 -6.13 -0.35
N TYR A 636 -17.91 -7.44 -0.21
CA TYR A 636 -18.24 -8.35 -1.30
C TYR A 636 -19.33 -7.81 -2.25
N ARG A 637 -20.45 -7.30 -1.71
CA ARG A 637 -21.52 -6.72 -2.54
C ARG A 637 -21.08 -5.50 -3.36
N HIS A 638 -20.17 -4.68 -2.83
CA HIS A 638 -19.62 -3.52 -3.54
C HIS A 638 -18.72 -4.00 -4.67
N GLN A 639 -17.85 -4.96 -4.39
CA GLN A 639 -16.92 -5.50 -5.38
C GLN A 639 -17.64 -6.24 -6.51
N ILE A 640 -18.65 -7.07 -6.22
CA ILE A 640 -19.50 -7.68 -7.25
C ILE A 640 -20.11 -6.61 -8.16
N LYS A 641 -20.75 -5.59 -7.56
CA LYS A 641 -21.42 -4.53 -8.31
C LYS A 641 -20.43 -3.72 -9.16
N LEU A 642 -19.24 -3.43 -8.61
CA LEU A 642 -18.14 -2.77 -9.30
C LEU A 642 -17.70 -3.60 -10.52
N TYR A 643 -17.27 -4.84 -10.30
CA TYR A 643 -16.69 -5.69 -11.35
C TYR A 643 -17.71 -6.05 -12.43
N SER A 644 -18.96 -6.38 -12.05
CA SER A 644 -20.00 -6.69 -13.03
C SER A 644 -20.33 -5.49 -13.90
N SER A 645 -20.38 -4.28 -13.32
CA SER A 645 -20.69 -3.06 -14.07
C SER A 645 -19.54 -2.65 -14.98
N MET A 646 -18.29 -2.82 -14.53
CA MET A 646 -17.11 -2.55 -15.35
C MET A 646 -17.04 -3.46 -16.57
N LEU A 647 -17.16 -4.78 -16.37
CA LEU A 647 -17.07 -5.73 -17.48
C LEU A 647 -18.25 -5.62 -18.44
N ASP A 648 -19.48 -5.40 -17.95
CA ASP A 648 -20.65 -5.14 -18.79
C ASP A 648 -20.42 -3.90 -19.67
N PHE A 649 -19.92 -2.81 -19.07
CA PHE A 649 -19.69 -1.56 -19.79
C PHE A 649 -18.57 -1.69 -20.84
N LEU A 650 -17.46 -2.33 -20.50
CA LEU A 650 -16.37 -2.60 -21.45
C LEU A 650 -16.86 -3.45 -22.62
N GLN A 651 -17.66 -4.48 -22.35
CA GLN A 651 -18.15 -5.40 -23.38
C GLN A 651 -19.24 -4.79 -24.27
N ASN A 652 -20.13 -3.95 -23.73
CA ASN A 652 -21.38 -3.59 -24.41
C ASN A 652 -21.49 -2.12 -24.81
N ASP A 653 -20.73 -1.21 -24.18
CA ASP A 653 -20.89 0.24 -24.36
C ASP A 653 -19.58 0.97 -24.69
N CYS A 654 -18.45 0.26 -24.69
CA CYS A 654 -17.15 0.81 -25.02
C CYS A 654 -16.80 0.54 -26.49
N GLY A 655 -16.55 1.58 -27.28
CA GLY A 655 -16.19 1.44 -28.70
C GLY A 655 -17.26 0.80 -29.60
N PRO A 656 -16.97 0.60 -30.89
CA PRO A 656 -17.89 -0.05 -31.83
C PRO A 656 -17.89 -1.58 -31.63
N GLY A 657 -18.88 -2.08 -30.88
CA GLY A 657 -19.10 -3.53 -30.70
C GLY A 657 -18.44 -4.14 -29.46
N GLY A 658 -18.10 -3.30 -28.47
CA GLY A 658 -17.32 -3.69 -27.30
C GLY A 658 -15.84 -3.35 -27.45
N LEU A 659 -15.17 -3.14 -26.31
CA LEU A 659 -13.71 -3.05 -26.25
C LEU A 659 -13.09 -4.43 -26.44
#